data_AF-A0A1V4Y496-F1
#
_entry.id   AF-A0A1V4Y496-F1
#
_cell.length_a   1.000
_cell.length_b   1.000
_cell.length_c   1.000
_cell.angle_alpha   90.00
_cell.angle_beta   90.00
_cell.angle_gamma   90.00
#
_symmetry.space_group_name_H-M   'P 1'
#
loop_
_entity.id
_entity.type
_entity.pdbx_description
1 polymer ?
#
loop_
_entity_poly.entity_id
_entity_poly.type
_entity_poly.pdbx_seq_one_letter_code
_entity_poly.pdbx_strand_id
1 'polypeptide(L)'
;MSKRAAFSGAVLCFLLFTSVADAQSIRTLSGWKTDITTSECNRFVPNPLKQLVELSFVGDYMGFYLRTTAHPNPDFKDVTYGLGSMAENHMQSVGRLMRQENSQYVVITRSANSYYLGDHLAVVQFGSRTDRNGFRFRSNRMDPAKDPDDTPPPATDVVVKSTLLKPCICPSSGKSCNFDWMDYNSYPPYECIACEEPDAYWEGWNHAGGMQIIGDYGVVALEQGAKVDNGRVILVDFRNPLEPKNIYELDLGPNGKDPWGAGIVKLSDGTYLLAVFVNDGGNKIWFYKSRNTSLCNPDASNVCQGPDFQSNPIIKYSWDAGPQNISLLADENGQLYVWAGDKSSYDRLMLWELVINEMTDAWGRVLYTPGLYKLIDKHIYCTFRGDPKQCDLDSASGIYIDPDGRLLVYATEHDNGGPRYEDAGTETTDGSVRMMEFRSAVDPGPSVTSIETAWVELYADPFYNEGNENSATLMIDYADREEENLCDFSKIGLTGWNFNNNISSMRYDIPVGWEFECFAESGCAGSPIVSTGHFAGSFNDLRTMSGVNDNISSCQFVQKTSIGGVLGGINGARNLPSEVKNSYLANLKKMAEFVSRGRTIPAMNQLNAFMHKVETDLNHNKISSELGVRIIQVTNTLVQKIEEGQFE
;
A
#
# COMPACT_ATOMS: atom_id res chain seq x y z
N MET A 1 69.46 -44.09 -54.34
CA MET A 1 68.57 -43.26 -55.18
C MET A 1 67.15 -43.40 -54.67
N SER A 2 66.41 -42.28 -54.50
CA SER A 2 65.13 -42.17 -53.76
C SER A 2 65.30 -42.30 -52.23
N LYS A 3 64.73 -41.50 -51.32
CA LYS A 3 63.73 -40.41 -51.30
C LYS A 3 63.83 -39.71 -49.92
N ARG A 4 63.54 -38.39 -49.87
CA ARG A 4 62.85 -37.55 -48.83
C ARG A 4 63.19 -37.79 -47.34
N ALA A 5 63.40 -36.77 -46.50
CA ALA A 5 62.50 -35.63 -46.30
C ALA A 5 63.23 -34.43 -45.65
N ALA A 6 62.89 -33.23 -46.12
CA ALA A 6 63.16 -31.97 -45.44
C ALA A 6 61.96 -31.63 -44.55
N PHE A 7 62.21 -31.40 -43.26
CA PHE A 7 61.26 -30.79 -42.34
C PHE A 7 61.73 -29.36 -42.07
N SER A 8 60.97 -28.41 -42.59
CA SER A 8 61.16 -26.97 -42.41
C SER A 8 60.76 -26.58 -40.99
N GLY A 9 61.65 -25.91 -40.27
CA GLY A 9 61.39 -25.36 -38.95
C GLY A 9 60.38 -24.22 -39.02
N ALA A 10 59.17 -24.47 -38.52
CA ALA A 10 58.25 -23.42 -38.12
C ALA A 10 58.61 -23.02 -36.67
N VAL A 11 59.24 -21.86 -36.52
CA VAL A 11 59.39 -21.19 -35.23
C VAL A 11 57.99 -20.75 -34.80
N LEU A 12 57.37 -21.56 -33.95
CA LEU A 12 56.11 -21.26 -33.29
C LEU A 12 56.40 -20.21 -32.21
N CYS A 13 56.25 -18.94 -32.58
CA CYS A 13 56.30 -17.81 -31.65
C CYS A 13 55.04 -17.88 -30.77
N PHE A 14 55.13 -18.60 -29.64
CA PHE A 14 54.15 -18.51 -28.55
C PHE A 14 54.30 -17.13 -27.90
N LEU A 15 53.59 -16.14 -28.43
CA LEU A 15 53.24 -14.93 -27.69
C LEU A 15 52.24 -15.35 -26.60
N LEU A 16 52.79 -15.77 -25.46
CA LEU A 16 52.08 -15.78 -24.18
C LEU A 16 51.74 -14.33 -23.83
N PHE A 17 50.61 -13.84 -24.32
CA PHE A 17 49.93 -12.72 -23.68
C PHE A 17 49.36 -13.22 -22.35
N THR A 18 50.21 -13.31 -21.33
CA THR A 18 49.76 -13.26 -19.94
C THR A 18 49.43 -11.81 -19.63
N SER A 19 48.41 -11.24 -20.30
CA SER A 19 47.73 -10.09 -19.73
C SER A 19 46.97 -10.66 -18.55
N VAL A 20 47.48 -10.41 -17.35
CA VAL A 20 46.70 -10.44 -16.13
C VAL A 20 45.60 -9.41 -16.39
N ALA A 21 44.46 -9.84 -16.93
CA ALA A 21 43.27 -9.03 -16.97
C ALA A 21 42.92 -8.85 -15.50
N ASP A 22 43.22 -7.66 -14.97
CA ASP A 22 42.80 -7.25 -13.63
C ASP A 22 41.33 -7.67 -13.49
N ALA A 23 41.06 -8.52 -12.51
CA ALA A 23 39.73 -9.09 -12.30
C ALA A 23 38.74 -7.92 -12.23
N GLN A 24 37.86 -7.82 -13.22
CA GLN A 24 36.80 -6.81 -13.23
C GLN A 24 36.02 -6.96 -11.92
N SER A 25 36.09 -5.94 -11.06
CA SER A 25 35.27 -5.94 -9.85
C SER A 25 33.84 -5.66 -10.28
N ILE A 26 32.97 -6.65 -10.14
CA ILE A 26 31.52 -6.47 -10.29
C ILE A 26 30.98 -6.10 -8.92
N ARG A 27 30.31 -4.95 -8.82
CA ARG A 27 29.58 -4.52 -7.61
C ARG A 27 28.10 -4.40 -7.96
N THR A 28 27.24 -5.02 -7.17
CA THR A 28 25.79 -4.86 -7.33
C THR A 28 25.33 -3.67 -6.48
N LEU A 29 24.59 -2.74 -7.08
CA LEU A 29 23.95 -1.67 -6.32
C LEU A 29 22.93 -2.29 -5.35
N SER A 30 22.90 -1.77 -4.13
CA SER A 30 21.95 -2.20 -3.10
C SER A 30 21.25 -1.00 -2.50
N GLY A 31 20.02 -1.19 -2.05
CA GLY A 31 19.23 -0.20 -1.31
C GLY A 31 19.80 0.10 0.07
N TRP A 32 19.44 1.27 0.57
CA TRP A 32 19.74 1.71 1.92
C TRP A 32 18.90 0.94 2.96
N LYS A 33 19.48 0.63 4.14
CA LYS A 33 18.94 -0.36 5.09
C LYS A 33 18.44 0.18 6.43
N THR A 34 18.42 1.50 6.66
CA THR A 34 18.16 2.01 8.02
C THR A 34 16.69 2.12 8.37
N ASP A 35 16.37 1.77 9.62
CA ASP A 35 15.08 1.98 10.27
C ASP A 35 14.69 3.47 10.30
N ILE A 36 13.77 3.84 9.39
CA ILE A 36 12.65 4.74 9.62
C ILE A 36 12.92 5.92 10.58
N THR A 37 13.55 6.99 10.10
CA THR A 37 13.45 8.32 10.75
C THR A 37 13.83 9.48 9.82
N THR A 38 14.56 9.24 8.74
CA THR A 38 15.02 10.34 7.87
C THR A 38 13.97 10.70 6.84
N SER A 39 13.71 12.00 6.68
CA SER A 39 12.77 12.59 5.71
C SER A 39 13.07 12.31 4.23
N GLU A 40 14.14 11.58 3.89
CA GLU A 40 14.61 11.37 2.52
C GLU A 40 14.74 9.88 2.13
N CYS A 41 14.16 8.96 2.89
CA CYS A 41 14.32 7.52 2.64
C CYS A 41 12.97 6.82 2.54
N ASN A 42 12.89 5.83 1.64
CA ASN A 42 11.83 4.84 1.70
C ASN A 42 12.10 3.96 2.92
N ARG A 43 11.04 3.52 3.58
CA ARG A 43 11.14 2.38 4.48
C ARG A 43 11.49 1.14 3.63
N PHE A 44 12.23 0.18 4.19
CA PHE A 44 12.41 -1.09 3.51
C PHE A 44 11.14 -1.93 3.63
N VAL A 45 10.94 -2.85 2.69
CA VAL A 45 9.82 -3.80 2.72
C VAL A 45 10.37 -5.19 3.08
N PRO A 46 10.11 -5.74 4.27
CA PRO A 46 10.48 -7.10 4.60
C PRO A 46 9.89 -8.11 3.62
N ASN A 47 10.71 -8.86 2.90
CA ASN A 47 10.25 -9.89 1.94
C ASN A 47 9.07 -9.41 1.04
N PRO A 48 9.31 -8.48 0.10
CA PRO A 48 8.24 -7.83 -0.66
C PRO A 48 7.42 -8.82 -1.50
N LEU A 49 8.04 -9.89 -1.98
CA LEU A 49 7.33 -10.96 -2.70
C LEU A 49 6.27 -11.62 -1.82
N LYS A 50 6.63 -11.99 -0.58
CA LYS A 50 5.68 -12.60 0.35
C LYS A 50 4.53 -11.64 0.66
N GLN A 51 4.85 -10.38 0.98
CA GLN A 51 3.81 -9.40 1.29
C GLN A 51 2.85 -9.17 0.11
N LEU A 52 3.36 -9.10 -1.13
CA LEU A 52 2.49 -8.97 -2.31
C LEU A 52 1.61 -10.21 -2.53
N VAL A 53 2.18 -11.42 -2.34
CA VAL A 53 1.43 -12.69 -2.38
C VAL A 53 0.30 -12.69 -1.35
N GLU A 54 0.54 -12.12 -0.17
CA GLU A 54 -0.40 -12.11 0.96
C GLU A 54 -1.38 -10.91 0.96
N LEU A 55 -1.22 -9.93 0.05
CA LEU A 55 -2.20 -8.85 -0.11
C LEU A 55 -3.62 -9.40 -0.29
N SER A 56 -4.62 -8.75 0.27
CA SER A 56 -6.02 -9.06 -0.01
C SER A 56 -6.29 -8.89 -1.51
N PHE A 57 -7.17 -9.71 -2.06
CA PHE A 57 -7.59 -9.56 -3.46
C PHE A 57 -8.61 -8.45 -3.61
N VAL A 58 -9.33 -8.09 -2.55
CA VAL A 58 -10.24 -6.95 -2.49
C VAL A 58 -9.71 -5.95 -1.46
N GLY A 59 -9.68 -4.68 -1.83
CA GLY A 59 -9.23 -3.61 -0.94
C GLY A 59 -10.32 -3.15 0.02
N ASP A 60 -9.92 -2.45 1.07
CA ASP A 60 -10.82 -1.71 1.96
C ASP A 60 -11.39 -0.48 1.19
N TYR A 61 -12.72 -0.30 1.24
CA TYR A 61 -13.42 0.75 0.47
C TYR A 61 -13.17 2.13 1.06
N MET A 62 -12.58 3.01 0.27
CA MET A 62 -12.30 4.38 0.64
C MET A 62 -12.84 5.37 -0.39
N GLY A 63 -12.88 6.62 -0.01
CA GLY A 63 -13.10 7.71 -0.94
C GLY A 63 -12.88 9.07 -0.33
N PHE A 64 -12.91 10.08 -1.17
CA PHE A 64 -12.79 11.47 -0.77
C PHE A 64 -13.50 12.35 -1.79
N TYR A 65 -13.90 13.56 -1.40
CA TYR A 65 -14.49 14.52 -2.32
C TYR A 65 -13.43 15.33 -3.06
N LEU A 66 -13.61 15.48 -4.38
CA LEU A 66 -12.82 16.40 -5.21
C LEU A 66 -13.24 17.86 -5.04
N ARG A 67 -14.48 18.09 -4.57
CA ARG A 67 -15.13 19.40 -4.53
C ARG A 67 -15.77 19.64 -3.18
N THR A 68 -15.60 20.84 -2.62
CA THR A 68 -16.25 21.24 -1.36
C THR A 68 -17.70 21.71 -1.55
N THR A 69 -18.14 21.98 -2.79
CA THR A 69 -19.40 22.73 -3.04
C THR A 69 -20.67 21.88 -3.17
N ALA A 70 -20.58 20.54 -3.24
CA ALA A 70 -21.76 19.67 -3.20
C ALA A 70 -22.08 19.20 -1.77
N HIS A 71 -21.42 19.79 -0.78
CA HIS A 71 -21.73 19.50 0.59
C HIS A 71 -23.08 20.17 0.94
N PRO A 72 -24.04 19.44 1.52
CA PRO A 72 -25.27 20.05 2.07
C PRO A 72 -25.01 21.00 3.26
N ASN A 73 -23.75 21.24 3.63
CA ASN A 73 -23.35 22.14 4.69
C ASN A 73 -23.07 23.53 4.08
N PRO A 74 -23.93 24.54 4.34
CA PRO A 74 -23.81 25.88 3.77
C PRO A 74 -22.58 26.68 4.24
N ASP A 75 -21.79 26.15 5.18
CA ASP A 75 -20.58 26.81 5.70
C ASP A 75 -19.32 26.58 4.84
N PHE A 76 -19.34 25.59 3.93
CA PHE A 76 -18.26 25.37 2.95
C PHE A 76 -18.56 26.10 1.63
N LYS A 77 -18.55 27.43 1.66
CA LYS A 77 -18.77 28.24 0.45
C LYS A 77 -17.53 28.29 -0.44
N ASP A 78 -17.75 27.96 -1.71
CA ASP A 78 -17.02 28.42 -2.90
C ASP A 78 -15.52 28.11 -2.98
N VAL A 79 -15.17 26.82 -3.01
CA VAL A 79 -14.05 26.39 -3.86
C VAL A 79 -14.63 25.66 -5.06
N THR A 80 -15.19 26.44 -5.98
CA THR A 80 -15.43 25.94 -7.34
C THR A 80 -14.07 25.86 -8.00
N TYR A 81 -13.34 24.76 -7.75
CA TYR A 81 -12.34 24.34 -8.72
C TYR A 81 -13.04 24.35 -10.07
N GLY A 82 -12.44 24.99 -11.07
CA GLY A 82 -12.96 25.07 -12.44
C GLY A 82 -12.96 23.70 -13.12
N LEU A 83 -13.50 22.68 -12.46
CA LEU A 83 -13.73 21.32 -12.93
C LEU A 83 -14.94 21.27 -13.86
N GLY A 84 -15.09 22.27 -14.73
CA GLY A 84 -16.21 22.39 -15.66
C GLY A 84 -16.31 21.12 -16.51
N SER A 85 -17.40 20.36 -16.35
CA SER A 85 -17.71 19.12 -17.08
C SER A 85 -16.49 18.25 -17.42
N MET A 86 -15.64 17.94 -16.44
CA MET A 86 -14.42 17.15 -16.64
C MET A 86 -14.72 15.64 -16.59
N ALA A 87 -15.55 15.16 -17.51
CA ALA A 87 -15.77 13.73 -17.74
C ALA A 87 -14.55 13.03 -18.40
N GLU A 88 -13.45 13.75 -18.63
CA GLU A 88 -12.24 13.26 -19.31
C GLU A 88 -10.96 13.39 -18.43
N ASN A 89 -11.11 13.71 -17.14
CA ASN A 89 -9.97 13.77 -16.22
C ASN A 89 -9.85 12.48 -15.43
N HIS A 90 -8.72 11.80 -15.57
CA HIS A 90 -8.46 10.54 -14.90
C HIS A 90 -7.34 10.62 -13.88
N MET A 91 -7.41 9.73 -12.89
CA MET A 91 -6.39 9.58 -11.85
C MET A 91 -5.16 8.87 -12.40
N GLN A 92 -3.98 9.28 -11.94
CA GLN A 92 -2.70 8.87 -12.52
C GLN A 92 -1.67 8.35 -11.52
N SER A 93 -1.88 8.60 -10.23
CA SER A 93 -1.10 7.97 -9.17
C SER A 93 -1.72 8.28 -7.83
N VAL A 94 -1.46 7.41 -6.86
CA VAL A 94 -1.83 7.62 -5.46
C VAL A 94 -0.61 7.36 -4.59
N GLY A 95 -0.18 8.36 -3.83
CA GLY A 95 0.96 8.25 -2.92
C GLY A 95 0.65 8.81 -1.55
N ARG A 96 0.83 8.02 -0.49
CA ARG A 96 0.60 8.49 0.89
C ARG A 96 1.88 9.06 1.51
N LEU A 97 1.76 10.16 2.24
CA LEU A 97 2.92 10.78 2.90
C LEU A 97 3.43 9.92 4.07
N MET A 98 4.75 9.76 4.17
CA MET A 98 5.37 8.80 5.11
C MET A 98 5.57 9.35 6.52
N ARG A 99 5.65 10.67 6.69
CA ARG A 99 5.77 11.30 8.02
C ARG A 99 4.53 11.04 8.86
N GLN A 100 4.75 10.69 10.11
CA GLN A 100 3.68 10.32 11.04
C GLN A 100 2.65 11.45 11.18
N GLU A 101 3.11 12.68 11.39
CA GLU A 101 2.28 13.87 11.48
C GLU A 101 1.49 14.19 10.19
N ASN A 102 1.95 13.66 9.05
CA ASN A 102 1.35 13.87 7.74
C ASN A 102 0.67 12.59 7.20
N SER A 103 0.58 11.54 8.00
CA SER A 103 0.07 10.23 7.57
C SER A 103 -1.40 10.23 7.13
N GLN A 104 -2.14 11.28 7.47
CA GLN A 104 -3.52 11.50 7.02
C GLN A 104 -3.61 12.04 5.58
N TYR A 105 -2.48 12.42 4.97
CA TYR A 105 -2.47 13.02 3.64
C TYR A 105 -2.08 12.01 2.56
N VAL A 106 -2.86 12.02 1.49
CA VAL A 106 -2.60 11.30 0.25
C VAL A 106 -2.39 12.32 -0.85
N VAL A 107 -1.41 12.08 -1.70
CA VAL A 107 -1.11 12.88 -2.88
C VAL A 107 -1.57 12.11 -4.11
N ILE A 108 -2.23 12.79 -5.02
CA ILE A 108 -2.77 12.22 -6.24
C ILE A 108 -2.29 13.03 -7.43
N THR A 109 -1.82 12.36 -8.46
CA THR A 109 -1.60 12.98 -9.77
C THR A 109 -2.82 12.77 -10.64
N ARG A 110 -3.17 13.77 -11.44
CA ARG A 110 -4.31 13.72 -12.35
C ARG A 110 -3.89 14.25 -13.70
N SER A 111 -4.38 13.59 -14.73
CA SER A 111 -4.29 14.06 -16.09
C SER A 111 -5.63 14.65 -16.52
N ALA A 112 -5.57 15.73 -17.30
CA ALA A 112 -6.68 16.18 -18.08
C ALA A 112 -6.37 15.83 -19.54
N ASN A 113 -7.17 14.99 -20.18
CA ASN A 113 -7.01 14.70 -21.62
C ASN A 113 -7.21 15.96 -22.49
N SER A 114 -7.61 17.08 -21.89
CA SER A 114 -7.68 18.38 -22.55
C SER A 114 -6.42 19.22 -22.29
N TYR A 115 -5.84 19.74 -23.38
CA TYR A 115 -4.71 20.67 -23.39
C TYR A 115 -4.93 21.96 -22.56
N TYR A 116 -6.13 22.21 -22.05
CA TYR A 116 -6.52 23.49 -21.47
C TYR A 116 -6.51 23.53 -19.94
N LEU A 117 -6.43 22.38 -19.27
CA LEU A 117 -6.63 22.30 -17.83
C LEU A 117 -5.38 21.94 -17.04
N GLY A 118 -4.31 21.52 -17.73
CA GLY A 118 -3.00 21.30 -17.16
C GLY A 118 -2.96 20.15 -16.14
N ASP A 119 -1.74 19.72 -15.84
CA ASP A 119 -1.51 18.64 -14.90
C ASP A 119 -1.69 19.07 -13.45
N HIS A 120 -2.46 18.27 -12.73
CA HIS A 120 -2.77 18.54 -11.34
C HIS A 120 -2.07 17.58 -10.41
N LEU A 121 -1.48 18.14 -9.37
CA LEU A 121 -1.17 17.44 -8.15
C LEU A 121 -2.18 17.88 -7.08
N ALA A 122 -2.86 16.92 -6.48
CA ALA A 122 -3.81 17.15 -5.41
C ALA A 122 -3.31 16.53 -4.12
N VAL A 123 -3.47 17.24 -3.01
CA VAL A 123 -3.28 16.71 -1.66
C VAL A 123 -4.66 16.54 -1.05
N VAL A 124 -4.99 15.30 -0.76
CA VAL A 124 -6.19 14.85 -0.09
C VAL A 124 -5.87 14.71 1.40
N GLN A 125 -6.69 15.31 2.24
CA GLN A 125 -6.71 14.99 3.67
C GLN A 125 -7.80 13.97 3.90
N PHE A 126 -7.46 12.80 4.42
CA PHE A 126 -8.42 11.92 5.07
C PHE A 126 -8.56 12.42 6.51
N GLY A 127 -9.63 13.14 6.82
CA GLY A 127 -9.88 13.64 8.17
C GLY A 127 -10.61 12.61 9.05
N SER A 128 -11.27 11.65 8.43
CA SER A 128 -11.98 10.55 9.08
C SER A 128 -11.12 9.30 9.12
N ARG A 129 -11.29 8.49 10.18
CA ARG A 129 -10.83 7.09 10.24
C ARG A 129 -9.35 6.84 9.90
N THR A 130 -8.52 7.88 10.00
CA THR A 130 -7.08 7.76 9.78
C THR A 130 -6.37 7.32 11.03
N ASP A 131 -5.49 6.33 10.88
CA ASP A 131 -4.42 6.16 11.84
C ASP A 131 -3.38 7.26 11.65
N ARG A 132 -3.31 8.17 12.62
CA ARG A 132 -2.32 9.26 12.65
C ARG A 132 -0.90 8.77 12.89
N ASN A 133 -0.71 7.48 13.12
CA ASN A 133 0.61 6.88 13.31
C ASN A 133 1.25 6.40 12.01
N GLY A 134 0.58 6.56 10.86
CA GLY A 134 1.11 6.06 9.58
C GLY A 134 0.77 4.61 9.28
N PHE A 135 0.02 3.93 10.16
CA PHE A 135 -0.55 2.64 9.80
C PHE A 135 -1.68 2.81 8.78
N ARG A 136 -2.15 1.70 8.23
CA ARG A 136 -3.21 1.63 7.23
C ARG A 136 -4.42 2.52 7.53
N PHE A 137 -5.13 2.91 6.49
CA PHE A 137 -6.44 3.53 6.66
C PHE A 137 -7.49 2.47 7.05
N ARG A 138 -8.67 2.94 7.44
CA ARG A 138 -9.86 2.11 7.58
C ARG A 138 -10.85 2.53 6.52
N SER A 139 -11.69 1.58 6.11
CA SER A 139 -12.77 1.85 5.17
C SER A 139 -13.58 3.06 5.68
N ASN A 140 -13.82 4.05 4.81
CA ASN A 140 -14.56 5.26 5.19
C ASN A 140 -15.92 5.36 4.48
N ARG A 141 -16.24 4.39 3.61
CA ARG A 141 -17.50 4.28 2.89
C ARG A 141 -18.37 3.18 3.49
N MET A 142 -18.69 3.31 4.78
CA MET A 142 -19.49 2.33 5.51
C MET A 142 -20.77 2.95 6.04
N ASP A 143 -21.90 2.32 5.72
CA ASP A 143 -23.24 2.66 6.20
C ASP A 143 -23.99 1.32 6.35
N PRO A 144 -24.46 0.96 7.55
CA PRO A 144 -25.17 -0.31 7.78
C PRO A 144 -26.42 -0.50 6.91
N ALA A 145 -26.94 0.57 6.29
CA ALA A 145 -28.12 0.56 5.46
C ALA A 145 -27.84 0.62 3.94
N LYS A 146 -26.58 0.76 3.51
CA LYS A 146 -26.22 0.94 2.09
C LYS A 146 -25.05 0.06 1.68
N ASP A 147 -24.96 -0.19 0.38
CA ASP A 147 -23.77 -0.76 -0.24
C ASP A 147 -22.59 0.23 -0.10
N PRO A 148 -21.34 -0.23 0.15
CA PRO A 148 -20.16 0.63 0.12
C PRO A 148 -20.03 1.48 -1.17
N ASP A 149 -20.50 0.93 -2.30
CA ASP A 149 -20.48 1.63 -3.58
C ASP A 149 -21.46 2.82 -3.62
N ASP A 150 -22.54 2.78 -2.84
CA ASP A 150 -23.55 3.83 -2.70
C ASP A 150 -23.32 4.72 -1.47
N THR A 151 -22.34 4.38 -0.64
CA THR A 151 -22.03 5.10 0.59
C THR A 151 -21.03 6.22 0.29
N PRO A 152 -21.42 7.50 0.37
CA PRO A 152 -20.51 8.60 0.09
C PRO A 152 -19.38 8.65 1.15
N PRO A 153 -18.19 9.17 0.80
CA PRO A 153 -17.14 9.31 1.79
C PRO A 153 -17.51 10.39 2.82
N PRO A 154 -16.84 10.42 3.99
CA PRO A 154 -17.09 11.41 5.01
C PRO A 154 -16.67 12.81 4.53
N ALA A 155 -17.42 13.81 4.95
CA ALA A 155 -17.22 15.21 4.57
C ALA A 155 -15.83 15.80 4.88
N THR A 156 -15.10 15.19 5.80
CA THR A 156 -13.74 15.60 6.19
C THR A 156 -12.66 15.04 5.26
N ASP A 157 -13.05 14.15 4.34
CA ASP A 157 -12.12 13.44 3.46
C ASP A 157 -12.17 14.10 2.09
N VAL A 158 -11.27 15.06 1.91
CA VAL A 158 -11.39 16.08 0.84
C VAL A 158 -10.04 16.47 0.28
N VAL A 159 -10.03 16.95 -0.96
CA VAL A 159 -8.89 17.68 -1.51
C VAL A 159 -8.71 18.99 -0.74
N VAL A 160 -7.60 19.12 -0.01
CA VAL A 160 -7.25 20.32 0.77
C VAL A 160 -6.27 21.24 0.04
N LYS A 161 -5.53 20.70 -0.94
CA LYS A 161 -4.68 21.48 -1.83
C LYS A 161 -4.74 20.90 -3.23
N SER A 162 -4.79 21.75 -4.23
CA SER A 162 -4.49 21.37 -5.61
C SER A 162 -3.53 22.38 -6.20
N THR A 163 -2.55 21.87 -6.93
CA THR A 163 -1.51 22.67 -7.55
C THR A 163 -1.31 22.23 -8.99
N LEU A 164 -1.19 23.21 -9.88
CA LEU A 164 -0.73 22.98 -11.23
C LEU A 164 0.78 22.73 -11.23
N LEU A 165 1.22 21.71 -11.94
CA LEU A 165 2.63 21.32 -11.98
C LEU A 165 3.49 22.20 -12.90
N LYS A 166 2.93 23.26 -13.51
CA LYS A 166 3.70 24.29 -14.24
C LYS A 166 3.06 25.68 -14.14
N PRO A 167 3.85 26.76 -14.01
CA PRO A 167 3.37 28.13 -14.07
C PRO A 167 2.94 28.52 -15.50
N CYS A 168 1.84 29.26 -15.62
CA CYS A 168 1.36 29.79 -16.89
C CYS A 168 2.33 30.85 -17.41
N ILE A 169 2.86 30.69 -18.63
CA ILE A 169 3.60 31.74 -19.34
C ILE A 169 2.61 32.44 -20.28
N CYS A 170 2.26 33.70 -20.01
CA CYS A 170 1.46 34.51 -20.92
C CYS A 170 2.34 35.07 -22.06
N PRO A 171 2.26 34.54 -23.31
CA PRO A 171 3.22 34.87 -24.35
C PRO A 171 3.15 36.34 -24.81
N SER A 172 1.97 36.94 -24.71
CA SER A 172 1.68 38.26 -25.29
C SER A 172 2.23 39.45 -24.48
N SER A 173 2.58 39.26 -23.21
CA SER A 173 2.97 40.39 -22.36
C SER A 173 4.48 40.53 -22.14
N GLY A 174 5.28 39.51 -22.49
CA GLY A 174 6.72 39.45 -22.13
C GLY A 174 6.99 39.53 -20.62
N LYS A 175 5.93 39.57 -19.80
CA LYS A 175 6.01 39.49 -18.35
C LYS A 175 5.87 38.02 -18.00
N SER A 176 6.88 37.46 -17.33
CA SER A 176 6.65 36.27 -16.53
C SER A 176 5.58 36.64 -15.52
N CYS A 177 4.41 36.04 -15.63
CA CYS A 177 3.52 35.98 -14.48
C CYS A 177 4.29 35.16 -13.46
N ASN A 178 4.82 35.81 -12.44
CA ASN A 178 5.54 35.13 -11.36
C ASN A 178 4.48 34.40 -10.53
N PHE A 179 4.00 33.28 -11.07
CA PHE A 179 3.13 32.32 -10.40
C PHE A 179 4.01 31.49 -9.47
N ASP A 180 4.55 32.12 -8.42
CA ASP A 180 4.93 31.36 -7.25
C ASP A 180 3.64 30.80 -6.65
N TRP A 181 3.28 29.58 -7.02
CA TRP A 181 2.36 28.69 -6.29
C TRP A 181 1.07 29.38 -5.81
N MET A 182 0.21 29.82 -6.73
CA MET A 182 -1.04 30.51 -6.34
C MET A 182 -2.03 29.55 -5.67
N ASP A 183 -2.51 29.95 -4.50
CA ASP A 183 -3.58 29.26 -3.79
C ASP A 183 -4.92 29.54 -4.49
N TYR A 184 -5.54 28.48 -5.03
CA TYR A 184 -6.77 28.56 -5.82
C TYR A 184 -7.93 29.24 -5.06
N ASN A 185 -7.86 29.26 -3.73
CA ASN A 185 -8.86 29.85 -2.83
C ASN A 185 -8.89 31.40 -2.82
N SER A 186 -7.97 32.08 -3.51
CA SER A 186 -7.79 33.54 -3.37
C SER A 186 -8.15 34.40 -4.59
N TYR A 187 -8.66 33.82 -5.68
CA TYR A 187 -8.98 34.59 -6.91
C TYR A 187 -10.46 34.60 -7.30
N PRO A 188 -11.01 35.73 -7.80
CA PRO A 188 -12.27 35.72 -8.54
C PRO A 188 -12.09 34.94 -9.86
N PRO A 189 -12.97 33.97 -10.17
CA PRO A 189 -12.69 32.84 -11.07
C PRO A 189 -12.54 33.11 -12.58
N TYR A 190 -12.44 34.34 -13.10
CA TYR A 190 -12.58 34.57 -14.55
C TYR A 190 -11.66 35.59 -15.23
N GLU A 191 -10.93 36.46 -14.52
CA GLU A 191 -10.21 37.56 -15.20
C GLU A 191 -8.83 37.16 -15.79
N CYS A 192 -8.22 36.05 -15.37
CA CYS A 192 -6.97 35.56 -15.99
C CYS A 192 -7.18 34.56 -17.15
N ILE A 193 -8.41 34.15 -17.42
CA ILE A 193 -8.74 33.30 -18.59
C ILE A 193 -8.73 34.13 -19.90
N ALA A 194 -8.75 35.46 -19.79
CA ALA A 194 -8.72 36.39 -20.92
C ALA A 194 -7.32 36.57 -21.54
N CYS A 195 -6.53 35.50 -21.68
CA CYS A 195 -5.69 35.38 -22.86
C CYS A 195 -6.64 35.01 -24.02
N GLU A 196 -7.45 35.97 -24.48
CA GLU A 196 -8.49 35.82 -25.53
C GLU A 196 -7.93 35.51 -26.94
N GLU A 197 -6.75 34.93 -27.03
CA GLU A 197 -6.25 34.42 -28.30
C GLU A 197 -6.74 32.97 -28.42
N PRO A 198 -7.65 32.64 -29.37
CA PRO A 198 -8.10 31.27 -29.62
C PRO A 198 -6.98 30.30 -30.02
N ASP A 199 -5.75 30.81 -30.22
CA ASP A 199 -4.53 30.06 -30.51
C ASP A 199 -3.54 30.02 -29.34
N ALA A 200 -3.90 30.51 -28.15
CA ALA A 200 -3.11 30.39 -26.93
C ALA A 200 -3.16 28.95 -26.38
N TYR A 201 -2.56 28.01 -27.11
CA TYR A 201 -2.27 26.69 -26.57
C TYR A 201 -1.38 26.86 -25.34
N TRP A 202 -1.83 26.29 -24.22
CA TRP A 202 -1.06 26.17 -23.00
C TRP A 202 0.28 25.49 -23.32
N GLU A 203 1.38 26.11 -22.94
CA GLU A 203 2.73 25.53 -23.01
C GLU A 203 2.98 24.55 -21.85
N GLY A 204 1.90 23.94 -21.35
CA GLY A 204 1.90 23.03 -20.21
C GLY A 204 2.27 21.61 -20.59
N TRP A 205 2.56 20.81 -19.58
CA TRP A 205 2.53 19.35 -19.69
C TRP A 205 1.08 18.90 -19.86
N ASN A 206 0.87 17.86 -20.65
CA ASN A 206 -0.48 17.37 -20.96
C ASN A 206 -0.94 16.30 -19.98
N HIS A 207 0.00 15.66 -19.29
CA HIS A 207 -0.28 14.48 -18.49
C HIS A 207 0.76 14.29 -17.38
N ALA A 208 0.31 14.37 -16.13
CA ALA A 208 1.08 13.97 -14.96
C ALA A 208 0.80 12.52 -14.66
N GLY A 209 1.76 11.67 -15.00
CA GLY A 209 1.65 10.24 -14.83
C GLY A 209 1.92 9.75 -13.41
N GLY A 210 2.39 8.51 -13.32
CA GLY A 210 2.79 7.81 -12.12
C GLY A 210 3.80 8.57 -11.27
N MET A 211 3.60 8.43 -9.95
CA MET A 211 4.40 9.09 -8.92
C MET A 211 4.75 8.10 -7.82
N GLN A 212 5.92 8.27 -7.21
CA GLN A 212 6.28 7.62 -5.95
C GLN A 212 6.59 8.67 -4.87
N ILE A 213 6.10 8.44 -3.65
CA ILE A 213 6.51 9.19 -2.45
C ILE A 213 7.69 8.48 -1.76
N ILE A 214 8.69 9.26 -1.37
CA ILE A 214 9.87 8.86 -0.59
C ILE A 214 10.10 9.83 0.57
N GLY A 215 9.79 9.39 1.80
CA GLY A 215 9.85 10.26 2.97
C GLY A 215 8.93 11.48 2.82
N ASP A 216 9.54 12.66 2.70
CA ASP A 216 8.85 13.95 2.53
C ASP A 216 8.79 14.42 1.08
N TYR A 217 9.23 13.62 0.11
CA TYR A 217 9.33 14.03 -1.28
C TYR A 217 8.51 13.11 -2.18
N GLY A 218 8.04 13.64 -3.30
CA GLY A 218 7.45 12.83 -4.38
C GLY A 218 8.17 13.06 -5.70
N VAL A 219 8.37 12.00 -6.47
CA VAL A 219 8.82 12.08 -7.86
C VAL A 219 7.65 11.89 -8.79
N VAL A 220 7.42 12.85 -9.70
CA VAL A 220 6.27 12.84 -10.62
C VAL A 220 6.77 12.87 -12.06
N ALA A 221 6.32 11.93 -12.88
CA ALA A 221 6.54 11.94 -14.32
C ALA A 221 5.56 12.90 -15.01
N LEU A 222 6.06 13.70 -15.95
CA LEU A 222 5.29 14.69 -16.71
C LEU A 222 5.50 14.48 -18.21
N GLU A 223 4.45 14.09 -18.92
CA GLU A 223 4.47 13.88 -20.37
C GLU A 223 4.56 15.18 -21.14
N GLN A 224 5.19 15.12 -22.33
CA GLN A 224 5.35 16.27 -23.20
C GLN A 224 4.02 16.97 -23.50
N GLY A 225 4.07 18.29 -23.45
CA GLY A 225 3.01 19.17 -23.90
C GLY A 225 2.94 19.28 -25.42
N ALA A 226 1.85 19.82 -25.97
CA ALA A 226 1.77 20.17 -27.40
C ALA A 226 2.90 21.12 -27.86
N LYS A 227 3.51 21.88 -26.93
CA LYS A 227 4.56 22.88 -27.18
C LYS A 227 5.84 22.65 -26.36
N VAL A 228 5.98 21.51 -25.69
CA VAL A 228 7.21 21.20 -24.93
C VAL A 228 7.87 19.99 -25.55
N ASP A 229 9.15 20.09 -25.89
CA ASP A 229 9.80 19.09 -26.77
C ASP A 229 10.14 17.76 -26.07
N ASN A 230 10.22 17.75 -24.73
CA ASN A 230 10.73 16.63 -23.93
C ASN A 230 9.86 16.47 -22.68
N GLY A 231 9.56 15.25 -22.26
CA GLY A 231 8.96 14.99 -20.94
C GLY A 231 9.95 15.25 -19.80
N ARG A 232 9.43 15.30 -18.58
CA ARG A 232 10.20 15.60 -17.37
C ARG A 232 9.89 14.67 -16.22
N VAL A 233 10.79 14.67 -15.24
CA VAL A 233 10.48 14.23 -13.88
C VAL A 233 10.71 15.39 -12.94
N ILE A 234 9.73 15.68 -12.08
CA ILE A 234 9.89 16.70 -11.04
C ILE A 234 10.01 16.05 -9.66
N LEU A 235 10.70 16.74 -8.75
CA LEU A 235 10.75 16.40 -7.33
C LEU A 235 9.97 17.44 -6.54
N VAL A 236 8.99 16.98 -5.79
CA VAL A 236 8.10 17.83 -4.99
C VAL A 236 8.36 17.58 -3.51
N ASP A 237 8.56 18.65 -2.74
CA ASP A 237 8.70 18.65 -1.28
C ASP A 237 7.32 18.81 -0.61
N PHE A 238 6.98 17.83 0.23
CA PHE A 238 5.73 17.72 1.00
C PHE A 238 5.92 17.89 2.51
N ARG A 239 7.05 18.46 2.96
CA ARG A 239 7.24 18.80 4.39
C ARG A 239 6.10 19.66 4.93
N ASN A 240 5.56 20.54 4.10
CA ASN A 240 4.27 21.19 4.30
C ASN A 240 3.28 20.71 3.22
N PRO A 241 2.41 19.73 3.50
CA PRO A 241 1.49 19.18 2.50
C PRO A 241 0.47 20.19 1.98
N LEU A 242 0.21 21.28 2.71
CA LEU A 242 -0.69 22.35 2.25
C LEU A 242 0.02 23.36 1.33
N GLU A 243 1.35 23.31 1.26
CA GLU A 243 2.20 24.15 0.41
C GLU A 243 3.29 23.29 -0.25
N PRO A 244 2.92 22.32 -1.11
CA PRO A 244 3.90 21.49 -1.80
C PRO A 244 4.78 22.37 -2.70
N LYS A 245 6.08 22.04 -2.81
CA LYS A 245 7.05 22.83 -3.59
C LYS A 245 7.83 21.97 -4.56
N ASN A 246 7.81 22.29 -5.85
CA ASN A 246 8.77 21.73 -6.80
C ASN A 246 10.17 22.28 -6.46
N ILE A 247 11.11 21.38 -6.21
CA ILE A 247 12.51 21.70 -5.84
C ILE A 247 13.52 21.22 -6.89
N TYR A 248 13.07 20.49 -7.91
CA TYR A 248 13.94 19.95 -8.95
C TYR A 248 13.17 19.51 -10.19
N GLU A 249 13.77 19.72 -11.36
CA GLU A 249 13.28 19.17 -12.62
C GLU A 249 14.40 18.47 -13.38
N LEU A 250 14.13 17.23 -13.80
CA LEU A 250 14.95 16.48 -14.75
C LEU A 250 14.33 16.57 -16.14
N ASP A 251 15.04 17.16 -17.09
CA ASP A 251 14.70 17.09 -18.51
C ASP A 251 15.17 15.75 -19.08
N LEU A 252 14.25 14.98 -19.67
CA LEU A 252 14.55 13.65 -20.21
C LEU A 252 15.08 13.69 -21.65
N GLY A 253 15.17 14.89 -22.24
CA GLY A 253 15.64 15.10 -23.61
C GLY A 253 14.65 14.59 -24.68
N PRO A 254 15.03 14.68 -25.97
CA PRO A 254 14.12 14.51 -27.11
C PRO A 254 13.58 13.10 -27.30
N ASN A 255 14.15 12.11 -26.61
CA ASN A 255 13.68 10.72 -26.63
C ASN A 255 12.81 10.38 -25.41
N GLY A 256 12.69 11.30 -24.45
CA GLY A 256 12.02 11.11 -23.16
C GLY A 256 10.67 11.78 -23.13
N LYS A 257 9.92 11.64 -24.22
CA LYS A 257 8.76 12.47 -24.54
C LYS A 257 7.53 12.13 -23.69
N ASP A 258 7.29 10.85 -23.46
CA ASP A 258 6.08 10.38 -22.80
C ASP A 258 6.48 9.53 -21.56
N PRO A 259 7.08 10.13 -20.52
CA PRO A 259 7.30 9.45 -19.25
C PRO A 259 5.96 9.20 -18.56
N TRP A 260 5.56 7.93 -18.45
CA TRP A 260 4.29 7.61 -17.83
C TRP A 260 4.40 7.47 -16.33
N GLY A 261 5.55 7.10 -15.77
CA GLY A 261 5.70 6.93 -14.33
C GLY A 261 7.13 7.06 -13.84
N ALA A 262 7.30 7.47 -12.58
CA ALA A 262 8.60 7.61 -11.95
C ALA A 262 8.64 6.97 -10.55
N GLY A 263 9.73 6.25 -10.26
CA GLY A 263 10.01 5.65 -8.97
C GLY A 263 11.43 5.96 -8.51
N ILE A 264 11.65 6.10 -7.21
CA ILE A 264 12.94 6.48 -6.62
C ILE A 264 13.25 5.67 -5.37
N VAL A 265 14.51 5.32 -5.17
CA VAL A 265 15.00 4.62 -3.97
C VAL A 265 16.39 5.13 -3.58
N LYS A 266 16.67 5.20 -2.28
CA LYS A 266 18.01 5.52 -1.77
C LYS A 266 18.88 4.26 -1.78
N LEU A 267 20.09 4.38 -2.29
CA LEU A 267 21.11 3.34 -2.37
C LEU A 267 21.96 3.31 -1.10
N SER A 268 22.64 2.18 -0.85
CA SER A 268 23.48 1.94 0.32
C SER A 268 24.72 2.85 0.41
N ASP A 269 25.13 3.47 -0.71
CA ASP A 269 26.16 4.51 -0.73
C ASP A 269 25.62 5.92 -0.41
N GLY A 270 24.32 6.02 -0.09
CA GLY A 270 23.62 7.24 0.25
C GLY A 270 23.08 8.01 -0.97
N THR A 271 23.44 7.65 -2.20
CA THR A 271 22.90 8.26 -3.42
C THR A 271 21.49 7.73 -3.73
N TYR A 272 20.87 8.21 -4.80
CA TYR A 272 19.52 7.82 -5.22
C TYR A 272 19.54 7.18 -6.60
N LEU A 273 18.72 6.16 -6.77
CA LEU A 273 18.37 5.59 -8.06
C LEU A 273 16.96 6.04 -8.40
N LEU A 274 16.80 6.72 -9.53
CA LEU A 274 15.53 7.11 -10.13
C LEU A 274 15.28 6.20 -11.34
N ALA A 275 14.11 5.57 -11.39
CA ALA A 275 13.59 4.86 -12.55
C ALA A 275 12.46 5.68 -13.17
N VAL A 276 12.47 5.79 -14.50
CA VAL A 276 11.43 6.48 -15.26
C VAL A 276 10.95 5.55 -16.34
N PHE A 277 9.65 5.22 -16.32
CA PHE A 277 9.02 4.51 -17.42
C PHE A 277 8.71 5.49 -18.53
N VAL A 278 9.21 5.23 -19.75
CA VAL A 278 9.06 6.08 -20.93
C VAL A 278 8.49 5.28 -22.08
N ASN A 279 7.40 5.78 -22.67
CA ASN A 279 6.84 5.24 -23.90
C ASN A 279 7.35 6.01 -25.13
N ASP A 280 8.54 5.68 -25.62
CA ASP A 280 9.14 6.29 -26.82
C ASP A 280 9.01 5.41 -28.08
N GLY A 281 7.89 4.68 -28.20
CA GLY A 281 7.67 3.69 -29.28
C GLY A 281 8.23 2.30 -28.98
N GLY A 282 8.54 2.03 -27.71
CA GLY A 282 8.92 0.71 -27.22
C GLY A 282 9.22 0.80 -25.73
N ASN A 283 8.17 0.74 -24.91
CA ASN A 283 8.14 0.65 -23.44
C ASN A 283 9.52 0.41 -22.82
N LYS A 284 10.11 1.45 -22.22
CA LYS A 284 11.43 1.36 -21.59
C LYS A 284 11.39 1.86 -20.15
N ILE A 285 12.24 1.29 -19.32
CA ILE A 285 12.64 1.90 -18.05
C ILE A 285 14.02 2.53 -18.21
N TRP A 286 14.12 3.80 -17.86
CA TRP A 286 15.34 4.58 -17.84
C TRP A 286 15.79 4.74 -16.39
N PHE A 287 17.02 4.36 -16.09
CA PHE A 287 17.58 4.51 -14.75
C PHE A 287 18.56 5.67 -14.70
N TYR A 288 18.48 6.46 -13.65
CA TYR A 288 19.35 7.59 -13.35
C TYR A 288 19.91 7.43 -11.94
N LYS A 289 21.21 7.67 -11.77
CA LYS A 289 21.85 7.71 -10.45
C LYS A 289 22.15 9.15 -10.07
N SER A 290 21.79 9.57 -8.87
CA SER A 290 22.16 10.89 -8.36
C SER A 290 23.66 10.94 -8.04
N ARG A 291 24.24 12.13 -8.12
CA ARG A 291 25.62 12.39 -7.65
C ARG A 291 25.68 12.78 -6.18
N ASN A 292 24.56 13.27 -5.65
CA ASN A 292 24.43 13.73 -4.28
C ASN A 292 23.72 12.70 -3.41
N THR A 293 23.96 12.74 -2.10
CA THR A 293 23.39 11.83 -1.10
C THR A 293 22.16 12.40 -0.37
N SER A 294 21.71 13.58 -0.78
CA SER A 294 20.51 14.25 -0.27
C SER A 294 19.61 14.68 -1.43
N LEU A 295 18.30 14.60 -1.21
CA LEU A 295 17.28 15.10 -2.13
C LEU A 295 17.11 16.61 -2.00
N CYS A 296 17.53 17.16 -0.86
CA CYS A 296 17.44 18.57 -0.54
C CYS A 296 18.73 19.07 0.10
N ASN A 297 19.62 19.64 -0.72
CA ASN A 297 20.79 20.33 -0.20
C ASN A 297 20.44 21.81 -0.01
N PRO A 298 20.17 22.30 1.22
CA PRO A 298 19.92 23.71 1.43
C PRO A 298 21.19 24.48 1.06
N ASP A 299 21.11 25.34 0.06
CA ASP A 299 22.21 26.25 -0.24
C ASP A 299 22.30 27.37 0.83
N ALA A 300 23.24 28.30 0.65
CA ALA A 300 23.43 29.43 1.57
C ALA A 300 22.17 30.33 1.70
N SER A 301 21.19 30.21 0.79
CA SER A 301 19.91 30.92 0.84
C SER A 301 18.78 30.11 1.50
N ASN A 302 19.08 28.92 2.04
CA ASN A 302 18.11 27.92 2.51
C ASN A 302 17.13 27.47 1.42
N VAL A 303 17.47 27.68 0.15
CA VAL A 303 16.70 27.13 -0.97
C VAL A 303 17.20 25.71 -1.20
N CYS A 304 16.24 24.79 -1.21
CA CYS A 304 16.49 23.39 -1.46
C CYS A 304 16.99 23.21 -2.89
N GLN A 305 18.27 22.87 -3.08
CA GLN A 305 18.76 22.43 -4.38
C GLN A 305 18.53 20.94 -4.48
N GLY A 306 17.76 20.53 -5.50
CA GLY A 306 17.47 19.13 -5.78
C GLY A 306 18.72 18.27 -6.05
N PRO A 307 18.53 16.95 -6.18
CA PRO A 307 19.61 16.03 -6.50
C PRO A 307 20.17 16.28 -7.91
N ASP A 308 21.50 16.28 -8.07
CA ASP A 308 22.14 16.30 -9.40
C ASP A 308 22.09 14.90 -10.01
N PHE A 309 21.05 14.60 -10.80
CA PHE A 309 20.98 13.40 -11.62
C PHE A 309 21.83 13.54 -12.89
N GLN A 310 22.40 12.43 -13.35
CA GLN A 310 23.10 12.42 -14.64
C GLN A 310 22.15 12.83 -15.77
N SER A 311 22.63 13.64 -16.72
CA SER A 311 21.81 14.12 -17.85
C SER A 311 21.38 13.03 -18.84
N ASN A 312 22.01 11.86 -18.78
CA ASN A 312 21.64 10.69 -19.56
C ASN A 312 21.32 9.54 -18.59
N PRO A 313 20.35 8.68 -18.94
CA PRO A 313 20.12 7.49 -18.15
C PRO A 313 21.34 6.59 -18.23
N ILE A 314 21.72 6.01 -17.09
CA ILE A 314 22.79 5.02 -17.02
C ILE A 314 22.40 3.75 -17.76
N ILE A 315 21.10 3.49 -17.89
CA ILE A 315 20.53 2.27 -18.47
C ILE A 315 19.19 2.59 -19.16
N LYS A 316 18.94 1.96 -20.31
CA LYS A 316 17.61 1.83 -20.92
C LYS A 316 17.26 0.35 -21.05
N TYR A 317 16.14 -0.09 -20.47
CA TYR A 317 15.70 -1.48 -20.50
C TYR A 317 14.34 -1.59 -21.18
N SER A 318 14.19 -2.42 -22.20
CA SER A 318 12.90 -2.69 -22.86
C SER A 318 12.02 -3.57 -21.98
N TRP A 319 10.76 -3.19 -21.81
CA TRP A 319 9.80 -3.88 -20.94
C TRP A 319 8.54 -4.25 -21.72
N ASP A 320 8.09 -5.49 -21.58
CA ASP A 320 6.92 -5.98 -22.33
C ASP A 320 5.58 -5.47 -21.76
N ALA A 321 5.59 -4.83 -20.59
CA ALA A 321 4.43 -4.22 -19.96
C ALA A 321 4.41 -2.70 -20.22
N GLY A 322 3.22 -2.09 -20.19
CA GLY A 322 3.02 -0.66 -20.35
C GLY A 322 2.51 0.04 -19.09
N PRO A 323 3.09 -0.18 -17.89
CA PRO A 323 2.55 0.44 -16.69
C PRO A 323 2.74 1.95 -16.74
N GLN A 324 1.70 2.71 -16.38
CA GLN A 324 1.84 4.16 -16.13
C GLN A 324 2.29 4.41 -14.69
N ASN A 325 2.19 3.43 -13.79
CA ASN A 325 2.64 3.56 -12.42
C ASN A 325 3.75 2.56 -12.06
N ILE A 326 4.89 3.10 -11.61
CA ILE A 326 6.02 2.32 -11.11
C ILE A 326 6.52 2.86 -9.78
N SER A 327 7.08 1.97 -8.96
CA SER A 327 7.78 2.35 -7.74
C SER A 327 9.02 1.49 -7.54
N LEU A 328 10.07 2.08 -6.95
CA LEU A 328 11.26 1.37 -6.54
C LEU A 328 11.22 1.02 -5.06
N LEU A 329 11.51 -0.24 -4.75
CA LEU A 329 11.54 -0.78 -3.40
C LEU A 329 12.94 -1.30 -3.06
N ALA A 330 13.24 -1.33 -1.76
CA ALA A 330 14.38 -2.05 -1.20
C ALA A 330 13.90 -2.97 -0.07
N ASP A 331 14.43 -4.19 0.02
CA ASP A 331 14.21 -5.06 1.17
C ASP A 331 15.24 -4.82 2.29
N GLU A 332 15.11 -5.56 3.40
CA GLU A 332 16.02 -5.52 4.54
C GLU A 332 17.47 -5.91 4.19
N ASN A 333 17.66 -6.63 3.09
CA ASN A 333 18.97 -7.05 2.58
C ASN A 333 19.56 -6.03 1.60
N GLY A 334 18.82 -4.98 1.25
CA GLY A 334 19.16 -4.00 0.22
C GLY A 334 18.97 -4.52 -1.21
N GLN A 335 18.27 -5.63 -1.40
CA GLN A 335 17.83 -6.06 -2.73
C GLN A 335 16.82 -5.05 -3.26
N LEU A 336 16.99 -4.64 -4.51
CA LEU A 336 16.10 -3.67 -5.16
C LEU A 336 14.99 -4.41 -5.92
N TYR A 337 13.83 -3.77 -5.98
CA TYR A 337 12.68 -4.25 -6.75
C TYR A 337 12.02 -3.11 -7.50
N VAL A 338 11.38 -3.45 -8.62
CA VAL A 338 10.41 -2.60 -9.29
C VAL A 338 9.03 -3.17 -8.96
N TRP A 339 8.16 -2.34 -8.41
CA TRP A 339 6.73 -2.60 -8.34
C TRP A 339 6.04 -1.83 -9.48
N ALA A 340 5.00 -2.42 -10.07
CA ALA A 340 4.15 -1.73 -11.03
C ALA A 340 2.72 -2.21 -10.95
N GLY A 341 1.78 -1.30 -11.19
CA GLY A 341 0.40 -1.61 -11.49
C GLY A 341 0.19 -1.74 -13.00
N ASP A 342 -0.73 -2.59 -13.42
CA ASP A 342 -1.07 -2.81 -14.83
C ASP A 342 -2.57 -3.08 -14.99
N LYS A 343 -3.10 -2.68 -16.13
CA LYS A 343 -4.49 -2.87 -16.53
C LYS A 343 -4.51 -3.30 -17.99
N SER A 344 -4.55 -4.61 -18.17
CA SER A 344 -4.75 -5.21 -19.49
C SER A 344 -6.23 -5.56 -19.66
N SER A 345 -6.63 -6.75 -19.21
CA SER A 345 -8.03 -7.14 -19.04
C SER A 345 -8.46 -7.20 -17.58
N TYR A 346 -7.49 -7.01 -16.70
CA TYR A 346 -7.52 -7.26 -15.27
C TYR A 346 -6.53 -6.32 -14.59
N ASP A 347 -6.86 -5.86 -13.39
CA ASP A 347 -5.97 -5.12 -12.51
C ASP A 347 -4.90 -6.04 -11.96
N ARG A 348 -3.64 -5.75 -12.27
CA ARG A 348 -2.50 -6.56 -11.86
C ARG A 348 -1.51 -5.77 -11.04
N LEU A 349 -1.03 -6.40 -9.98
CA LEU A 349 0.16 -6.02 -9.25
C LEU A 349 1.31 -6.89 -9.71
N MET A 350 2.39 -6.25 -10.11
CA MET A 350 3.55 -6.95 -10.57
C MET A 350 4.79 -6.50 -9.79
N LEU A 351 5.69 -7.45 -9.55
CA LEU A 351 6.95 -7.21 -8.86
C LEU A 351 8.08 -7.90 -9.61
N TRP A 352 9.17 -7.16 -9.79
CA TRP A 352 10.39 -7.63 -10.43
C TRP A 352 11.57 -7.39 -9.50
N GLU A 353 12.45 -8.38 -9.43
CA GLU A 353 13.76 -8.19 -8.85
C GLU A 353 14.61 -7.33 -9.79
N LEU A 354 15.22 -6.27 -9.25
CA LEU A 354 16.10 -5.37 -9.98
C LEU A 354 17.55 -5.61 -9.54
N VAL A 355 18.38 -6.04 -10.48
CA VAL A 355 19.82 -6.23 -10.29
C VAL A 355 20.55 -5.21 -11.14
N ILE A 356 21.29 -4.28 -10.54
CA ILE A 356 22.15 -3.35 -11.30
C ILE A 356 23.60 -3.66 -10.98
N ASN A 357 24.32 -4.20 -11.97
CA ASN A 357 25.75 -4.47 -11.84
C ASN A 357 26.56 -3.27 -12.33
N GLU A 358 27.41 -2.78 -11.45
CA GLU A 358 28.45 -1.81 -11.75
C GLU A 358 29.73 -2.55 -12.16
N MET A 359 30.23 -2.26 -13.35
CA MET A 359 31.43 -2.86 -13.93
C MET A 359 32.37 -1.76 -14.37
N THR A 360 33.68 -1.92 -14.16
CA THR A 360 34.68 -1.01 -14.71
C THR A 360 35.27 -1.64 -15.97
N ASP A 361 35.17 -0.94 -17.10
CA ASP A 361 35.78 -1.40 -18.34
C ASP A 361 37.31 -1.23 -18.33
N ALA A 362 37.98 -1.74 -19.37
CA ALA A 362 39.44 -1.67 -19.49
C ALA A 362 40.01 -0.23 -19.54
N TRP A 363 39.15 0.79 -19.69
CA TRP A 363 39.53 2.20 -19.72
C TRP A 363 39.23 2.92 -18.40
N GLY A 364 38.79 2.20 -17.37
CA GLY A 364 38.41 2.79 -16.09
C GLY A 364 37.03 3.45 -16.10
N ARG A 365 36.22 3.24 -17.15
CA ARG A 365 34.86 3.78 -17.20
C ARG A 365 33.91 2.85 -16.45
N VAL A 366 33.05 3.44 -15.64
CA VAL A 366 31.99 2.71 -14.94
C VAL A 366 30.82 2.47 -15.91
N LEU A 367 30.44 1.21 -16.07
CA LEU A 367 29.34 0.72 -16.87
C LEU A 367 28.30 0.09 -15.94
N TYR A 368 27.02 0.25 -16.29
CA TYR A 368 25.92 -0.33 -15.55
C TYR A 368 25.15 -1.31 -16.43
N THR A 369 24.81 -2.48 -15.90
CA THR A 369 23.95 -3.44 -16.59
C THR A 369 22.76 -3.83 -15.70
N PRO A 370 21.51 -3.60 -16.16
CA PRO A 370 20.33 -4.05 -15.43
C PRO A 370 20.06 -5.53 -15.70
N GLY A 371 19.47 -6.19 -14.70
CA GLY A 371 18.64 -7.36 -14.85
C GLY A 371 17.29 -7.06 -14.20
N LEU A 372 16.20 -7.33 -14.89
CA LEU A 372 14.86 -7.30 -14.34
C LEU A 372 14.27 -8.70 -14.46
N TYR A 373 13.90 -9.28 -13.32
CA TYR A 373 13.39 -10.65 -13.24
C TYR A 373 12.00 -10.63 -12.64
N LYS A 374 10.99 -10.99 -13.44
CA LYS A 374 9.59 -11.02 -12.98
C LYS A 374 9.43 -12.07 -11.88
N LEU A 375 8.99 -11.64 -10.71
CA LEU A 375 8.76 -12.52 -9.56
C LEU A 375 7.30 -12.93 -9.44
N ILE A 376 6.38 -11.99 -9.65
CA ILE A 376 4.94 -12.22 -9.51
C ILE A 376 4.12 -11.28 -10.41
N ASP A 377 2.93 -11.76 -10.73
CA ASP A 377 1.83 -11.08 -11.42
C ASP A 377 0.54 -11.51 -10.72
N LYS A 378 0.02 -10.64 -9.86
CA LYS A 378 -1.12 -10.93 -9.01
C LYS A 378 -2.30 -10.08 -9.44
N HIS A 379 -3.41 -10.75 -9.74
CA HIS A 379 -4.69 -10.10 -9.99
C HIS A 379 -5.29 -9.62 -8.67
N ILE A 380 -5.84 -8.41 -8.65
CA ILE A 380 -6.67 -7.89 -7.55
C ILE A 380 -7.97 -7.27 -8.12
N TYR A 381 -8.93 -6.97 -7.26
CA TYR A 381 -10.26 -6.49 -7.61
C TYR A 381 -10.63 -5.27 -6.76
N CYS A 382 -11.23 -4.28 -7.40
CA CYS A 382 -11.70 -3.05 -6.73
C CYS A 382 -13.20 -3.03 -6.46
N THR A 383 -13.86 -4.11 -6.82
CA THR A 383 -15.26 -4.40 -6.57
C THR A 383 -15.37 -5.88 -6.27
N PHE A 384 -16.43 -6.28 -5.58
CA PHE A 384 -16.77 -7.70 -5.55
C PHE A 384 -17.28 -8.17 -6.93
N ARG A 385 -16.90 -9.39 -7.30
CA ARG A 385 -17.50 -10.24 -8.34
C ARG A 385 -18.31 -9.55 -9.45
N GLY A 386 -17.71 -9.41 -10.63
CA GLY A 386 -18.42 -9.23 -11.89
C GLY A 386 -18.82 -7.80 -12.25
N ASP A 387 -18.52 -6.80 -11.41
CA ASP A 387 -18.54 -5.41 -11.88
C ASP A 387 -17.38 -5.20 -12.87
N PRO A 388 -17.64 -4.82 -14.14
CA PRO A 388 -16.59 -4.49 -15.09
C PRO A 388 -15.73 -3.29 -14.67
N LYS A 389 -16.15 -2.53 -13.65
CA LYS A 389 -15.38 -1.42 -13.07
C LYS A 389 -14.25 -1.97 -12.21
N GLN A 390 -13.20 -2.38 -12.90
CA GLN A 390 -11.88 -2.54 -12.35
C GLN A 390 -11.34 -1.18 -11.88
N CYS A 391 -10.40 -1.20 -10.95
CA CYS A 391 -9.54 -0.05 -10.74
C CYS A 391 -8.81 0.30 -12.03
N ASP A 392 -8.07 1.40 -11.97
CA ASP A 392 -7.06 1.65 -12.97
C ASP A 392 -5.67 1.43 -12.44
N LEU A 393 -5.27 0.16 -12.21
CA LEU A 393 -3.95 -0.06 -11.66
C LEU A 393 -2.81 0.41 -12.56
N ASP A 394 -2.99 0.46 -13.89
CA ASP A 394 -1.93 0.96 -14.75
C ASP A 394 -1.59 2.42 -14.46
N SER A 395 -2.56 3.22 -14.03
CA SER A 395 -2.48 4.67 -13.91
C SER A 395 -2.80 5.11 -12.49
N ALA A 396 -4.02 4.89 -12.05
CA ALA A 396 -4.60 5.33 -10.79
C ALA A 396 -4.13 4.54 -9.53
N SER A 397 -2.88 4.11 -9.43
CA SER A 397 -2.37 3.29 -8.31
C SER A 397 -1.13 3.85 -7.60
N GLY A 398 -0.69 3.18 -6.55
CA GLY A 398 0.62 3.38 -5.95
C GLY A 398 0.79 2.58 -4.68
N ILE A 399 1.95 2.71 -4.03
CA ILE A 399 2.28 1.92 -2.85
C ILE A 399 2.67 2.79 -1.67
N TYR A 400 2.54 2.21 -0.49
CA TYR A 400 2.99 2.78 0.76
C TYR A 400 3.56 1.71 1.66
N ILE A 401 4.55 2.09 2.44
CA ILE A 401 5.20 1.20 3.38
C ILE A 401 4.99 1.80 4.76
N ASP A 402 4.27 1.08 5.60
CA ASP A 402 3.88 1.59 6.90
C ASP A 402 5.03 1.49 7.93
N PRO A 403 4.86 2.03 9.16
CA PRO A 403 5.91 2.03 10.17
C PRO A 403 6.43 0.65 10.56
N ASP A 404 5.64 -0.41 10.36
CA ASP A 404 6.03 -1.80 10.64
C ASP A 404 6.64 -2.50 9.41
N GLY A 405 6.83 -1.77 8.31
CA GLY A 405 7.36 -2.31 7.05
C GLY A 405 6.29 -3.00 6.19
N ARG A 406 5.00 -2.84 6.49
CA ARG A 406 3.93 -3.47 5.73
C ARG A 406 3.70 -2.72 4.43
N LEU A 407 3.67 -3.47 3.33
CA LEU A 407 3.32 -3.00 2.00
C LEU A 407 1.81 -2.85 1.90
N LEU A 408 1.36 -1.62 1.70
CA LEU A 408 0.00 -1.26 1.33
C LEU A 408 0.00 -0.84 -0.14
N VAL A 409 -1.04 -1.22 -0.87
CA VAL A 409 -1.28 -0.75 -2.24
C VAL A 409 -2.53 0.10 -2.24
N TYR A 410 -2.47 1.23 -2.91
CA TYR A 410 -3.63 2.07 -3.17
C TYR A 410 -4.00 1.98 -4.63
N ALA A 411 -5.30 2.08 -4.88
CA ALA A 411 -5.84 2.23 -6.21
C ALA A 411 -7.05 3.16 -6.17
N THR A 412 -7.33 3.84 -7.26
CA THR A 412 -8.56 4.61 -7.46
C THR A 412 -9.23 4.15 -8.75
N GLU A 413 -10.50 4.51 -8.90
CA GLU A 413 -11.15 4.46 -10.21
C GLU A 413 -10.41 5.37 -11.21
N HIS A 414 -10.45 5.01 -12.50
CA HIS A 414 -9.87 5.84 -13.57
C HIS A 414 -10.57 7.20 -13.62
N ASP A 415 -11.89 7.17 -13.76
CA ASP A 415 -12.76 8.34 -13.94
C ASP A 415 -13.45 8.69 -12.62
N ASN A 416 -13.68 9.99 -12.40
CA ASN A 416 -14.26 10.58 -11.18
C ASN A 416 -15.78 10.38 -11.03
N GLY A 417 -16.24 9.14 -11.12
CA GLY A 417 -17.65 8.78 -11.10
C GLY A 417 -18.29 8.88 -9.71
N GLY A 418 -17.57 8.54 -8.64
CA GLY A 418 -18.17 8.43 -7.32
C GLY A 418 -19.39 7.49 -7.26
N PRO A 419 -20.09 7.39 -6.10
CA PRO A 419 -21.40 6.76 -6.00
C PRO A 419 -22.38 7.45 -6.95
N ARG A 420 -23.16 6.64 -7.67
CA ARG A 420 -24.22 7.12 -8.55
C ARG A 420 -25.48 7.34 -7.73
N TYR A 421 -25.97 8.57 -7.64
CA TYR A 421 -27.34 8.78 -7.19
C TYR A 421 -28.27 8.72 -8.40
N GLU A 422 -29.15 7.72 -8.43
CA GLU A 422 -30.32 7.74 -9.31
C GLU A 422 -31.34 8.75 -8.76
N ASP A 423 -31.09 10.05 -8.98
CA ASP A 423 -32.12 11.06 -8.77
C ASP A 423 -32.64 11.53 -10.14
N ALA A 424 -33.93 11.31 -10.37
CA ALA A 424 -34.68 11.78 -11.54
C ALA A 424 -34.21 11.34 -12.95
N GLY A 425 -33.48 10.23 -13.10
CA GLY A 425 -33.11 9.67 -14.42
C GLY A 425 -31.96 10.38 -15.13
N THR A 426 -31.22 11.21 -14.39
CA THR A 426 -29.91 11.74 -14.81
C THR A 426 -28.84 11.19 -13.89
N GLU A 427 -27.83 10.50 -14.43
CA GLU A 427 -26.68 10.06 -13.64
C GLU A 427 -25.93 11.30 -13.12
N THR A 428 -26.17 11.67 -11.87
CA THR A 428 -25.38 12.69 -11.18
C THR A 428 -24.36 12.01 -10.28
N THR A 429 -23.09 12.30 -10.53
CA THR A 429 -21.99 11.92 -9.66
C THR A 429 -21.97 12.88 -8.46
N ASP A 430 -21.67 12.38 -7.26
CA ASP A 430 -21.60 13.22 -6.05
C ASP A 430 -20.30 14.07 -5.98
N GLY A 431 -19.41 13.90 -6.96
CA GLY A 431 -18.11 14.57 -7.03
C GLY A 431 -17.05 13.98 -6.09
N SER A 432 -17.26 12.75 -5.63
CA SER A 432 -16.25 11.97 -4.91
C SER A 432 -15.47 11.04 -5.83
N VAL A 433 -14.38 10.51 -5.30
CA VAL A 433 -13.51 9.52 -5.95
C VAL A 433 -13.55 8.27 -5.10
N ARG A 434 -13.74 7.13 -5.77
CA ARG A 434 -13.55 5.82 -5.16
C ARG A 434 -12.06 5.49 -5.06
N MET A 435 -11.65 5.02 -3.90
CA MET A 435 -10.28 4.59 -3.61
C MET A 435 -10.32 3.24 -2.89
N MET A 436 -9.31 2.42 -3.07
CA MET A 436 -9.14 1.13 -2.40
C MET A 436 -7.78 1.09 -1.72
N GLU A 437 -7.72 0.50 -0.52
CA GLU A 437 -6.46 0.14 0.14
C GLU A 437 -6.37 -1.38 0.22
N PHE A 438 -5.35 -1.96 -0.41
CA PHE A 438 -5.04 -3.38 -0.29
C PHE A 438 -3.93 -3.57 0.72
N ARG A 439 -4.11 -4.56 1.60
CA ARG A 439 -3.17 -4.87 2.69
C ARG A 439 -2.93 -6.36 2.78
N SER A 440 -1.84 -6.76 3.42
CA SER A 440 -1.60 -8.18 3.69
C SER A 440 -2.68 -8.73 4.62
N ALA A 441 -3.33 -9.82 4.20
CA ALA A 441 -4.28 -10.58 5.02
C ALA A 441 -3.59 -11.33 6.18
N VAL A 442 -2.27 -11.50 6.09
CA VAL A 442 -1.45 -12.08 7.15
C VAL A 442 -0.53 -10.98 7.64
N ASP A 443 -0.92 -10.35 8.76
CA ASP A 443 -0.10 -9.32 9.38
C ASP A 443 1.20 -9.95 9.92
N PRO A 444 2.40 -9.57 9.43
CA PRO A 444 3.66 -10.00 10.04
C PRO A 444 3.93 -9.32 11.39
N GLY A 445 3.07 -8.38 11.80
CA GLY A 445 3.18 -7.63 13.04
C GLY A 445 3.03 -8.47 14.31
N PRO A 446 3.35 -7.88 15.49
CA PRO A 446 3.09 -8.52 16.77
C PRO A 446 1.59 -8.80 16.89
N SER A 447 1.24 -9.97 17.44
CA SER A 447 -0.16 -10.35 17.64
C SER A 447 -0.95 -9.23 18.32
N VAL A 448 -2.18 -9.02 17.85
CA VAL A 448 -3.09 -7.99 18.36
C VAL A 448 -3.18 -8.06 19.89
N THR A 449 -2.80 -6.98 20.56
CA THR A 449 -2.83 -6.87 22.03
C THR A 449 -4.02 -6.09 22.57
N SER A 450 -4.70 -5.32 21.72
CA SER A 450 -5.87 -4.51 22.06
C SER A 450 -7.03 -4.84 21.13
N ILE A 451 -8.26 -4.75 21.64
CA ILE A 451 -9.45 -5.04 20.84
C ILE A 451 -9.63 -4.01 19.72
N GLU A 452 -9.19 -2.77 19.93
CA GLU A 452 -9.28 -1.68 18.94
C GLU A 452 -8.45 -1.91 17.66
N THR A 453 -7.52 -2.87 17.70
CA THR A 453 -6.69 -3.28 16.57
C THR A 453 -7.02 -4.69 16.08
N ALA A 454 -8.04 -5.34 16.65
CA ALA A 454 -8.48 -6.66 16.24
C ALA A 454 -9.17 -6.63 14.89
N TRP A 455 -9.04 -7.72 14.15
CA TRP A 455 -9.62 -7.87 12.84
C TRP A 455 -10.02 -9.32 12.55
N VAL A 456 -10.95 -9.47 11.63
CA VAL A 456 -11.41 -10.75 11.07
C VAL A 456 -11.60 -10.58 9.58
N GLU A 457 -11.08 -11.52 8.79
CA GLU A 457 -11.34 -11.59 7.36
C GLU A 457 -12.16 -12.85 7.05
N LEU A 458 -13.32 -12.66 6.43
CA LEU A 458 -14.23 -13.72 6.02
C LEU A 458 -14.10 -13.95 4.52
N TYR A 459 -14.15 -15.21 4.09
CA TYR A 459 -13.99 -15.58 2.70
C TYR A 459 -15.17 -16.41 2.23
N ALA A 460 -15.68 -16.09 1.05
CA ALA A 460 -16.75 -16.84 0.43
C ALA A 460 -16.29 -18.26 0.03
N ASP A 461 -15.00 -18.41 -0.27
CA ASP A 461 -14.40 -19.67 -0.70
C ASP A 461 -13.61 -20.36 0.43
N PRO A 462 -13.50 -21.70 0.40
CA PRO A 462 -12.63 -22.43 1.31
C PRO A 462 -11.15 -22.15 0.99
N PHE A 463 -10.29 -22.40 1.96
CA PHE A 463 -8.83 -22.29 1.92
C PHE A 463 -8.32 -20.89 1.58
N TYR A 464 -9.11 -19.85 1.84
CA TYR A 464 -8.78 -18.49 1.42
C TYR A 464 -8.47 -18.46 -0.08
N ASN A 465 -9.22 -19.25 -0.86
CA ASN A 465 -8.99 -19.38 -2.28
C ASN A 465 -9.46 -18.10 -2.94
N GLU A 466 -8.61 -17.08 -2.92
CA GLU A 466 -8.89 -15.73 -3.38
C GLU A 466 -8.58 -15.55 -4.89
N GLY A 467 -7.98 -16.58 -5.53
CA GLY A 467 -7.54 -16.51 -6.92
C GLY A 467 -8.63 -16.70 -7.98
N ASN A 468 -9.89 -16.90 -7.58
CA ASN A 468 -11.02 -17.00 -8.51
C ASN A 468 -11.70 -15.64 -8.61
N GLU A 469 -12.06 -15.21 -9.82
CA GLU A 469 -12.84 -13.98 -10.09
C GLU A 469 -14.20 -13.93 -9.38
N ASN A 470 -14.64 -15.08 -8.83
CA ASN A 470 -15.85 -15.21 -8.04
C ASN A 470 -15.62 -15.18 -6.52
N SER A 471 -14.37 -15.08 -6.08
CA SER A 471 -14.02 -15.04 -4.66
C SER A 471 -14.33 -13.67 -4.08
N ALA A 472 -14.98 -13.66 -2.94
CA ALA A 472 -15.30 -12.45 -2.20
C ALA A 472 -14.73 -12.56 -0.79
N THR A 473 -14.20 -11.45 -0.29
CA THR A 473 -13.61 -11.35 1.05
C THR A 473 -14.22 -10.18 1.81
N LEU A 474 -14.52 -10.34 3.10
CA LEU A 474 -15.03 -9.25 3.93
C LEU A 474 -14.04 -9.06 5.07
N MET A 475 -13.40 -7.90 5.09
CA MET A 475 -12.49 -7.53 6.15
C MET A 475 -13.22 -6.68 7.19
N ILE A 476 -13.18 -7.14 8.43
CA ILE A 476 -13.90 -6.55 9.55
C ILE A 476 -12.89 -6.18 10.62
N ASP A 477 -12.68 -4.89 10.81
CA ASP A 477 -11.93 -4.41 11.96
C ASP A 477 -12.88 -4.17 13.14
N TYR A 478 -12.44 -4.45 14.36
CA TYR A 478 -13.29 -4.25 15.54
C TYR A 478 -13.79 -2.81 15.69
N ALA A 479 -12.95 -1.85 15.32
CA ALA A 479 -13.33 -0.44 15.37
C ALA A 479 -14.44 -0.08 14.37
N ASP A 480 -14.71 -0.96 13.41
CA ASP A 480 -15.66 -0.75 12.31
C ASP A 480 -16.99 -1.49 12.58
N ARG A 481 -17.08 -2.24 13.68
CA ARG A 481 -18.21 -3.13 14.02
C ARG A 481 -19.58 -2.45 14.12
N GLU A 482 -19.62 -1.14 14.33
CA GLU A 482 -20.88 -0.35 14.43
C GLU A 482 -21.22 0.35 13.12
N GLU A 483 -20.27 0.39 12.18
CA GLU A 483 -20.40 1.05 10.86
C GLU A 483 -20.83 0.05 9.77
N GLU A 484 -20.76 -1.25 10.05
CA GLU A 484 -21.28 -2.32 9.20
C GLU A 484 -22.37 -3.11 9.91
N ASN A 485 -23.37 -3.60 9.15
CA ASN A 485 -24.42 -4.45 9.71
C ASN A 485 -23.94 -5.90 9.85
N LEU A 486 -22.98 -6.15 10.74
CA LEU A 486 -22.44 -7.50 10.98
C LEU A 486 -23.51 -8.48 11.47
N CYS A 487 -24.63 -7.96 11.98
CA CYS A 487 -25.78 -8.76 12.36
C CYS A 487 -26.69 -9.16 11.19
N ASP A 488 -26.44 -8.75 9.95
CA ASP A 488 -27.23 -9.17 8.79
C ASP A 488 -26.37 -9.18 7.52
N PHE A 489 -25.71 -10.31 7.24
CA PHE A 489 -24.91 -10.48 6.03
C PHE A 489 -25.73 -10.49 4.75
N SER A 490 -27.07 -10.43 4.80
CA SER A 490 -27.86 -10.18 3.59
C SER A 490 -27.73 -8.73 3.09
N LYS A 491 -27.23 -7.85 3.96
CA LYS A 491 -26.95 -6.43 3.69
C LYS A 491 -25.49 -6.14 3.37
N ILE A 492 -24.59 -7.09 3.60
CA ILE A 492 -23.16 -6.94 3.30
C ILE A 492 -22.84 -7.72 2.04
N GLY A 493 -22.49 -7.00 0.98
CA GLY A 493 -22.26 -7.53 -0.36
C GLY A 493 -22.52 -6.49 -1.42
N LEU A 494 -22.66 -6.95 -2.66
CA LEU A 494 -23.04 -6.11 -3.80
C LEU A 494 -24.47 -6.39 -4.27
N THR A 495 -24.97 -5.52 -5.14
CA THR A 495 -26.21 -5.76 -5.90
C THR A 495 -26.18 -7.13 -6.60
N GLY A 496 -26.96 -8.08 -6.08
CA GLY A 496 -27.11 -9.44 -6.63
C GLY A 496 -26.26 -10.53 -5.96
N TRP A 497 -25.39 -10.19 -5.01
CA TRP A 497 -24.60 -11.17 -4.25
C TRP A 497 -24.25 -10.66 -2.84
N ASN A 498 -24.37 -11.49 -1.80
CA ASN A 498 -24.04 -11.09 -0.43
C ASN A 498 -23.37 -12.20 0.38
N PHE A 499 -22.82 -11.86 1.55
CA PHE A 499 -22.13 -12.82 2.42
C PHE A 499 -23.08 -13.77 3.15
N ASN A 500 -24.40 -13.55 3.08
CA ASN A 500 -25.39 -14.38 3.76
C ASN A 500 -25.35 -15.82 3.29
N ASN A 501 -25.00 -16.71 4.20
CA ASN A 501 -24.82 -18.13 3.96
C ASN A 501 -23.79 -18.48 2.86
N ASN A 502 -22.75 -17.64 2.70
CA ASN A 502 -21.71 -17.86 1.71
C ASN A 502 -20.30 -17.97 2.30
N ILE A 503 -20.12 -17.89 3.62
CA ILE A 503 -18.78 -17.86 4.23
C ILE A 503 -18.24 -19.28 4.44
N SER A 504 -17.15 -19.59 3.73
CA SER A 504 -16.51 -20.91 3.72
C SER A 504 -15.17 -20.96 4.47
N SER A 505 -14.48 -19.83 4.66
CA SER A 505 -13.25 -19.77 5.45
C SER A 505 -13.07 -18.42 6.14
N MET A 506 -12.19 -18.34 7.14
CA MET A 506 -11.91 -17.09 7.84
C MET A 506 -10.51 -17.03 8.44
N ARG A 507 -9.93 -15.84 8.52
CA ARG A 507 -8.72 -15.51 9.29
C ARG A 507 -9.06 -14.45 10.33
N TYR A 508 -8.32 -14.41 11.42
CA TYR A 508 -8.55 -13.42 12.47
C TYR A 508 -7.30 -13.20 13.29
N ASP A 509 -7.17 -12.02 13.89
CA ASP A 509 -6.30 -11.77 15.03
C ASP A 509 -7.05 -10.95 16.08
N ILE A 510 -7.34 -11.58 17.21
CA ILE A 510 -8.22 -11.06 18.26
C ILE A 510 -7.50 -11.20 19.60
N PRO A 511 -7.47 -10.15 20.44
CA PRO A 511 -6.76 -10.22 21.71
C PRO A 511 -7.43 -11.19 22.68
N VAL A 512 -6.69 -11.54 23.73
CA VAL A 512 -7.19 -12.35 24.83
C VAL A 512 -8.40 -11.69 25.50
N GLY A 513 -9.40 -12.49 25.86
CA GLY A 513 -10.63 -12.02 26.50
C GLY A 513 -11.68 -11.53 25.52
N TRP A 514 -11.45 -11.70 24.22
CA TRP A 514 -12.41 -11.45 23.15
C TRP A 514 -12.50 -12.65 22.22
N GLU A 515 -13.69 -12.83 21.66
CA GLU A 515 -13.97 -13.80 20.60
C GLU A 515 -14.79 -13.12 19.51
N PHE A 516 -14.75 -13.68 18.31
CA PHE A 516 -15.65 -13.35 17.22
C PHE A 516 -16.58 -14.53 16.99
N GLU A 517 -17.86 -14.29 17.24
CA GLU A 517 -18.90 -15.30 17.19
C GLU A 517 -19.74 -15.13 15.93
N CYS A 518 -19.99 -16.22 15.23
CA CYS A 518 -20.84 -16.24 14.05
C CYS A 518 -22.06 -17.14 14.24
N PHE A 519 -23.17 -16.75 13.64
CA PHE A 519 -24.49 -17.30 13.87
C PHE A 519 -25.14 -17.73 12.56
N ALA A 520 -26.00 -18.75 12.64
CA ALA A 520 -26.81 -19.19 11.51
C ALA A 520 -28.00 -18.30 11.21
N GLU A 521 -28.36 -17.43 12.15
CA GLU A 521 -29.50 -16.53 12.08
C GLU A 521 -28.99 -15.09 11.90
N SER A 522 -29.78 -14.24 11.25
CA SER A 522 -29.59 -12.79 11.30
C SER A 522 -29.94 -12.23 12.69
N GLY A 523 -29.52 -11.00 12.97
CA GLY A 523 -29.71 -10.32 14.25
C GLY A 523 -28.72 -10.73 15.32
N CYS A 524 -27.62 -11.40 14.97
CA CYS A 524 -26.66 -11.96 15.94
C CYS A 524 -27.36 -12.82 17.01
N ALA A 525 -28.36 -13.60 16.59
CA ALA A 525 -29.27 -14.34 17.44
C ALA A 525 -28.94 -15.84 17.49
N GLY A 526 -29.47 -16.51 18.51
CA GLY A 526 -29.28 -17.95 18.71
C GLY A 526 -27.93 -18.30 19.35
N SER A 527 -27.56 -19.56 19.23
CA SER A 527 -26.25 -20.05 19.69
C SER A 527 -25.20 -19.85 18.60
N PRO A 528 -23.98 -19.42 18.92
CA PRO A 528 -22.91 -19.29 17.93
C PRO A 528 -22.55 -20.67 17.35
N ILE A 529 -22.45 -20.73 16.02
CA ILE A 529 -22.04 -21.94 15.27
C ILE A 529 -20.52 -21.95 15.00
N VAL A 530 -19.89 -20.78 15.04
CA VAL A 530 -18.44 -20.61 15.03
C VAL A 530 -18.10 -19.60 16.13
N SER A 531 -17.07 -19.91 16.91
CA SER A 531 -16.41 -18.92 17.75
C SER A 531 -14.91 -19.01 17.50
N THR A 532 -14.27 -17.87 17.26
CA THR A 532 -12.82 -17.80 17.09
C THR A 532 -12.11 -18.11 18.40
N GLY A 533 -10.88 -18.59 18.31
CA GLY A 533 -9.98 -18.61 19.46
C GLY A 533 -9.46 -17.21 19.78
N HIS A 534 -8.59 -17.13 20.78
CA HIS A 534 -7.75 -15.97 21.00
C HIS A 534 -6.54 -16.01 20.07
N PHE A 535 -6.01 -14.83 19.74
CA PHE A 535 -4.87 -14.55 18.86
C PHE A 535 -5.09 -14.85 17.39
N ALA A 536 -4.07 -14.54 16.60
CA ALA A 536 -3.95 -14.91 15.20
C ALA A 536 -4.30 -16.39 14.98
N GLY A 537 -5.34 -16.62 14.19
CA GLY A 537 -5.88 -17.94 13.91
C GLY A 537 -6.63 -17.97 12.59
N SER A 538 -7.01 -19.17 12.17
CA SER A 538 -7.63 -19.35 10.87
C SER A 538 -8.48 -20.63 10.80
N PHE A 539 -9.53 -20.60 9.99
CA PHE A 539 -10.36 -21.75 9.64
C PHE A 539 -10.36 -21.92 8.13
N ASN A 540 -9.60 -22.91 7.65
CA ASN A 540 -9.43 -23.12 6.22
C ASN A 540 -10.70 -23.62 5.53
N ASP A 541 -11.57 -24.38 6.19
CA ASP A 541 -12.83 -24.83 5.57
C ASP A 541 -13.88 -25.03 6.66
N LEU A 542 -14.73 -24.03 6.84
CA LEU A 542 -15.79 -24.00 7.82
C LEU A 542 -16.86 -25.06 7.55
N ARG A 543 -17.00 -25.56 6.32
CA ARG A 543 -17.96 -26.62 5.97
C ARG A 543 -17.62 -27.96 6.61
N THR A 544 -16.36 -28.14 6.98
CA THR A 544 -15.92 -29.31 7.75
C THR A 544 -16.37 -29.27 9.21
N MET A 545 -16.84 -28.12 9.70
CA MET A 545 -17.41 -27.97 11.03
C MET A 545 -18.89 -28.36 11.02
N SER A 546 -19.26 -29.28 11.91
CA SER A 546 -20.64 -29.76 12.05
C SER A 546 -21.59 -28.60 12.33
N GLY A 547 -22.58 -28.41 11.45
CA GLY A 547 -23.63 -27.40 11.61
C GLY A 547 -23.34 -26.04 10.99
N VAL A 548 -22.14 -25.81 10.44
CA VAL A 548 -21.83 -24.57 9.71
C VAL A 548 -22.28 -24.71 8.26
N ASN A 549 -21.62 -25.54 7.43
CA ASN A 549 -21.96 -25.77 6.00
C ASN A 549 -22.40 -24.50 5.26
N ASP A 550 -21.54 -23.48 5.33
CA ASP A 550 -21.74 -22.12 4.81
C ASP A 550 -22.91 -21.33 5.39
N ASN A 551 -23.69 -21.86 6.35
CA ASN A 551 -24.84 -21.19 6.93
C ASN A 551 -24.47 -20.09 7.96
N ILE A 552 -23.56 -19.18 7.63
CA ILE A 552 -23.27 -18.01 8.47
C ILE A 552 -24.06 -16.82 7.91
N SER A 553 -24.97 -16.28 8.73
CA SER A 553 -25.82 -15.14 8.37
C SER A 553 -25.48 -13.86 9.15
N SER A 554 -24.73 -13.98 10.25
CA SER A 554 -24.24 -12.83 11.02
C SER A 554 -23.04 -13.19 11.89
N CYS A 555 -22.28 -12.18 12.32
CA CYS A 555 -21.24 -12.33 13.34
C CYS A 555 -21.15 -11.10 14.25
N GLN A 556 -20.49 -11.23 15.41
CA GLN A 556 -20.18 -10.12 16.31
C GLN A 556 -18.92 -10.38 17.14
N PHE A 557 -18.28 -9.31 17.60
CA PHE A 557 -17.24 -9.40 18.63
C PHE A 557 -17.88 -9.48 20.01
N VAL A 558 -17.44 -10.43 20.83
CA VAL A 558 -17.95 -10.66 22.19
C VAL A 558 -16.81 -10.64 23.18
N GLN A 559 -16.93 -9.80 24.21
CA GLN A 559 -16.01 -9.84 25.33
C GLN A 559 -16.28 -11.09 26.16
N LYS A 560 -15.28 -11.96 26.28
CA LYS A 560 -15.30 -13.12 27.18
C LYS A 560 -14.58 -12.75 28.46
N THR A 561 -15.35 -12.46 29.50
CA THR A 561 -14.81 -12.20 30.83
C THR A 561 -14.28 -13.48 31.49
N SER A 562 -14.85 -14.65 31.16
CA SER A 562 -14.53 -15.88 31.84
C SER A 562 -13.13 -16.47 31.51
N ILE A 563 -12.49 -17.04 32.53
CA ILE A 563 -11.33 -17.96 32.44
C ILE A 563 -11.57 -19.10 31.41
N GLY A 564 -12.83 -19.41 31.10
CA GLY A 564 -13.24 -20.34 30.06
C GLY A 564 -12.73 -19.98 28.66
N GLY A 565 -12.67 -18.69 28.31
CA GLY A 565 -12.13 -18.23 27.02
C GLY A 565 -10.63 -18.53 26.91
N VAL A 566 -9.85 -18.16 27.93
CA VAL A 566 -8.41 -18.45 28.00
C VAL A 566 -8.13 -19.95 27.87
N LEU A 567 -8.94 -20.78 28.53
CA LEU A 567 -8.88 -22.23 28.42
C LEU A 567 -9.29 -22.76 27.03
N GLY A 568 -10.25 -22.09 26.38
CA GLY A 568 -10.70 -22.36 25.02
C GLY A 568 -9.60 -22.14 23.99
N GLY A 569 -8.86 -21.02 24.09
CA GLY A 569 -7.70 -20.75 23.23
C GLY A 569 -6.60 -21.81 23.33
N ILE A 570 -6.27 -22.27 24.54
CA ILE A 570 -5.29 -23.36 24.75
C ILE A 570 -5.82 -24.70 24.21
N ASN A 571 -7.13 -24.94 24.27
CA ASN A 571 -7.75 -26.13 23.68
C ASN A 571 -7.76 -26.11 22.15
N GLY A 572 -7.90 -24.93 21.55
CA GLY A 572 -7.91 -24.67 20.11
C GLY A 572 -6.52 -24.69 19.45
N ALA A 573 -5.44 -24.59 20.23
CA ALA A 573 -4.07 -24.81 19.76
C ALA A 573 -3.91 -26.29 19.33
N ARG A 574 -4.22 -26.58 18.06
CA ARG A 574 -4.33 -27.94 17.48
C ARG A 574 -3.05 -28.79 17.56
N ASN A 575 -1.92 -28.23 18.01
CA ASN A 575 -0.60 -28.84 17.93
C ASN A 575 0.11 -29.06 19.27
N LEU A 576 -0.54 -28.86 20.42
CA LEU A 576 0.10 -29.18 21.71
C LEU A 576 0.18 -30.71 21.91
N PRO A 577 1.36 -31.26 22.26
CA PRO A 577 1.46 -32.65 22.70
C PRO A 577 0.47 -32.90 23.85
N SER A 578 -0.21 -34.05 23.82
CA SER A 578 -1.27 -34.38 24.79
C SER A 578 -0.79 -34.29 26.25
N GLU A 579 0.48 -34.62 26.51
CA GLU A 579 1.15 -34.47 27.80
C GLU A 579 1.26 -33.01 28.27
N VAL A 580 1.62 -32.08 27.37
CA VAL A 580 1.72 -30.64 27.66
C VAL A 580 0.34 -30.08 27.89
N LYS A 581 -0.60 -30.38 26.99
CA LYS A 581 -2.00 -29.96 27.08
C LYS A 581 -2.65 -30.38 28.41
N ASN A 582 -2.50 -31.64 28.80
CA ASN A 582 -3.08 -32.15 30.05
C ASN A 582 -2.47 -31.48 31.28
N SER A 583 -1.15 -31.25 31.29
CA SER A 583 -0.47 -30.52 32.36
C SER A 583 -0.99 -29.08 32.48
N TYR A 584 -1.16 -28.39 31.35
CA TYR A 584 -1.60 -27.00 31.31
C TYR A 584 -3.04 -26.88 31.81
N LEU A 585 -3.93 -27.72 31.29
CA LEU A 585 -5.33 -27.78 31.71
C LEU A 585 -5.48 -28.12 33.20
N ALA A 586 -4.64 -28.99 33.76
CA ALA A 586 -4.70 -29.31 35.18
C ALA A 586 -4.35 -28.12 36.08
N ASN A 587 -3.32 -27.34 35.72
CA ASN A 587 -2.96 -26.12 36.45
C ASN A 587 -4.08 -25.08 36.36
N LEU A 588 -4.58 -24.82 35.15
CA LEU A 588 -5.60 -23.79 34.94
C LEU A 588 -6.97 -24.16 35.53
N LYS A 589 -7.35 -25.44 35.55
CA LYS A 589 -8.56 -25.91 36.26
C LYS A 589 -8.47 -25.68 37.76
N LYS A 590 -7.32 -25.99 38.39
CA LYS A 590 -7.09 -25.72 39.82
C LYS A 590 -7.14 -24.24 40.13
N MET A 591 -6.52 -23.43 39.27
CA MET A 591 -6.56 -21.98 39.38
C MET A 591 -8.01 -21.47 39.35
N ALA A 592 -8.82 -21.90 38.36
CA ALA A 592 -10.23 -21.53 38.26
C ALA A 592 -11.05 -21.96 39.50
N GLU A 593 -10.78 -23.15 40.06
CA GLU A 593 -11.38 -23.60 41.33
C GLU A 593 -11.00 -22.70 42.51
N PHE A 594 -9.79 -22.14 42.55
CA PHE A 594 -9.40 -21.18 43.58
C PHE A 594 -10.06 -19.82 43.40
N VAL A 595 -10.11 -19.30 42.16
CA VAL A 595 -10.76 -18.02 41.85
C VAL A 595 -12.26 -18.08 42.19
N SER A 596 -12.97 -19.12 41.77
CA SER A 596 -14.40 -19.31 42.09
C SER A 596 -14.73 -19.39 43.59
N ARG A 597 -13.73 -19.68 44.43
CA ARG A 597 -13.86 -19.70 45.91
C ARG A 597 -13.31 -18.45 46.58
N GLY A 598 -12.96 -17.41 45.83
CA GLY A 598 -12.35 -16.18 46.33
C GLY A 598 -10.95 -16.37 46.93
N ARG A 599 -10.23 -17.44 46.55
CA ARG A 599 -8.90 -17.77 47.07
C ARG A 599 -7.79 -17.26 46.14
N THR A 600 -7.48 -15.97 46.25
CA THR A 600 -6.54 -15.27 45.36
C THR A 600 -5.10 -15.78 45.48
N ILE A 601 -4.55 -15.93 46.70
CA ILE A 601 -3.17 -16.38 46.91
C ILE A 601 -2.94 -17.79 46.33
N PRO A 602 -3.80 -18.81 46.60
CA PRO A 602 -3.68 -20.11 45.95
C PRO A 602 -3.80 -20.06 44.42
N ALA A 603 -4.67 -19.22 43.88
CA ALA A 603 -4.79 -19.03 42.43
C ALA A 603 -3.49 -18.49 41.84
N MET A 604 -2.91 -17.46 42.45
CA MET A 604 -1.63 -16.87 42.06
C MET A 604 -0.46 -17.86 42.10
N ASN A 605 -0.38 -18.67 43.17
CA ASN A 605 0.63 -19.73 43.25
C ASN A 605 0.49 -20.75 42.12
N GLN A 606 -0.75 -21.06 41.72
CA GLN A 606 -1.02 -21.98 40.62
C GLN A 606 -0.68 -21.37 39.25
N LEU A 607 -0.92 -20.07 39.05
CA LEU A 607 -0.48 -19.33 37.86
C LEU A 607 1.04 -19.27 37.76
N ASN A 608 1.75 -18.97 38.85
CA ASN A 608 3.21 -18.93 38.87
C ASN A 608 3.82 -20.31 38.53
N ALA A 609 3.26 -21.38 39.10
CA ALA A 609 3.65 -22.75 38.76
C ALA A 609 3.37 -23.08 37.28
N PHE A 610 2.27 -22.57 36.73
CA PHE A 610 1.94 -22.71 35.32
C PHE A 610 2.94 -21.96 34.42
N MET A 611 3.28 -20.70 34.71
CA MET A 611 4.29 -19.94 33.95
C MET A 611 5.64 -20.65 33.94
N HIS A 612 6.11 -21.10 35.11
CA HIS A 612 7.38 -21.82 35.20
C HIS A 612 7.38 -23.10 34.36
N LYS A 613 6.22 -23.78 34.30
CA LYS A 613 6.05 -24.96 33.45
C LYS A 613 6.07 -24.62 31.95
N VAL A 614 5.47 -23.50 31.55
CA VAL A 614 5.52 -23.00 30.16
C VAL A 614 6.93 -22.64 29.74
N GLU A 615 7.67 -21.90 30.59
CA GLU A 615 9.09 -21.59 30.37
C GLU A 615 9.94 -22.86 30.26
N THR A 616 9.68 -23.84 31.11
CA THR A 616 10.36 -25.14 31.08
C THR A 616 10.09 -25.88 29.77
N ASP A 617 8.84 -25.91 29.31
CA ASP A 617 8.48 -26.59 28.07
C ASP A 617 9.01 -25.84 26.85
N LEU A 618 9.07 -24.51 26.90
CA LEU A 618 9.71 -23.66 25.90
C LEU A 618 11.22 -23.97 25.79
N ASN A 619 11.93 -23.99 26.92
CA ASN A 619 13.37 -24.28 26.97
C ASN A 619 13.71 -25.70 26.49
N HIS A 620 12.77 -26.64 26.62
CA HIS A 620 12.92 -28.01 26.12
C HIS A 620 12.38 -28.21 24.69
N ASN A 621 12.00 -27.13 23.98
CA ASN A 621 11.40 -27.17 22.64
C ASN A 621 10.16 -28.08 22.55
N LYS A 622 9.39 -28.22 23.64
CA LYS A 622 8.11 -28.95 23.65
C LYS A 622 6.95 -28.12 23.07
N ILE A 623 7.13 -26.80 23.02
CA ILE A 623 6.26 -25.83 22.38
C ILE A 623 7.11 -24.85 21.57
N SER A 624 6.53 -24.21 20.54
CA SER A 624 7.24 -23.16 19.79
C SER A 624 7.46 -21.91 20.65
N SER A 625 8.47 -21.11 20.29
CA SER A 625 8.75 -19.82 20.94
C SER A 625 7.56 -18.87 20.90
N GLU A 626 6.91 -18.77 19.75
CA GLU A 626 5.69 -17.98 19.55
C GLU A 626 4.57 -18.42 20.51
N LEU A 627 4.31 -19.73 20.61
CA LEU A 627 3.28 -20.25 21.51
C LEU A 627 3.64 -20.03 22.99
N GLY A 628 4.90 -20.22 23.37
CA GLY A 628 5.38 -19.98 24.73
C GLY A 628 5.20 -18.52 25.17
N VAL A 629 5.62 -17.57 24.33
CA VAL A 629 5.46 -16.13 24.58
C VAL A 629 3.99 -15.76 24.73
N ARG A 630 3.11 -16.26 23.85
CA ARG A 630 1.66 -16.01 23.92
C ARG A 630 1.04 -16.52 25.23
N ILE A 631 1.38 -17.75 25.64
CA ILE A 631 0.85 -18.31 26.89
C ILE A 631 1.32 -17.50 28.10
N ILE A 632 2.59 -17.07 28.13
CA ILE A 632 3.12 -16.23 29.20
C ILE A 632 2.40 -14.88 29.25
N GLN A 633 2.18 -14.21 28.11
CA GLN A 633 1.44 -12.96 28.05
C GLN A 633 0.03 -13.08 28.63
N VAL A 634 -0.73 -14.12 28.23
CA VAL A 634 -2.08 -14.40 28.78
C VAL A 634 -2.03 -14.60 30.28
N THR A 635 -1.03 -15.35 30.74
CA THR A 635 -0.88 -15.69 32.16
C THR A 635 -0.57 -14.44 32.98
N ASN A 636 0.26 -13.52 32.48
CA ASN A 636 0.51 -12.23 33.11
C ASN A 636 -0.74 -11.35 33.17
N THR A 637 -1.56 -11.32 32.12
CA THR A 637 -2.86 -10.61 32.15
C THR A 637 -3.79 -11.18 33.21
N LEU A 638 -3.84 -12.51 33.36
CA LEU A 638 -4.62 -13.16 34.42
C LEU A 638 -4.09 -12.84 35.82
N VAL A 639 -2.77 -12.79 36.01
CA VAL A 639 -2.13 -12.35 37.25
C VAL A 639 -2.61 -10.95 37.62
N GLN A 640 -2.48 -10.00 36.68
CA GLN A 640 -2.87 -8.61 36.89
C GLN A 640 -4.36 -8.51 37.29
N LYS A 641 -5.26 -9.20 36.58
CA LYS A 641 -6.70 -9.19 36.91
C LYS A 641 -7.01 -9.75 38.31
N ILE A 642 -6.33 -10.83 38.71
CA ILE A 642 -6.50 -11.40 40.06
C ILE A 642 -5.99 -10.42 41.13
N GLU A 643 -4.90 -9.71 40.87
CA GLU A 643 -4.37 -8.67 41.78
C GLU A 643 -5.30 -7.46 41.89
N GLU A 644 -5.95 -7.08 40.79
CA GLU A 644 -6.95 -6.00 40.75
C GLU A 644 -8.31 -6.41 41.36
N GLY A 645 -8.50 -7.67 41.72
CA GLY A 645 -9.76 -8.19 42.27
C GLY A 645 -10.86 -8.39 41.22
N GLN A 646 -10.50 -8.45 39.94
CA GLN A 646 -11.42 -8.72 38.83
C GLN A 646 -11.54 -10.24 38.63
N PHE A 647 -12.53 -10.84 39.30
CA PHE A 647 -12.72 -12.31 39.32
C PHE A 647 -13.78 -12.83 38.35
N GLU A 648 -14.57 -11.94 37.74
CA GLU A 648 -15.51 -12.24 36.65
C GLU A 648 -14.81 -12.18 35.29
#